data_AF-A0A955YZK9-F1
#
_entry.id   AF-A0A955YZK9-F1
#
_cell.length_a   1.000
_cell.length_b   1.000
_cell.length_c   1.000
_cell.angle_alpha   90.00
_cell.angle_beta   90.00
_cell.angle_gamma   90.00
#
_symmetry.space_group_name_H-M   'P 1'
#
loop_
_entity.id
_entity.type
_entity.pdbx_description
1 polymer ?
#
loop_
_entity_poly.entity_id
_entity_poly.type
_entity_poly.pdbx_seq_one_letter_code
_entity_poly.pdbx_strand_id
1 'polypeptide(L)'
;MWTKLALDPTTLTEARLLAHWATQLVAAPGATLLDARADFGHTNVGWEHASRAITGRPLDASSPAPTRVGLRVADLTLIVLRGAEQVAELGLDGQTLEQAKAWLERALPGGPRALALPDHEMPEHPVGGGAPFAVGGHAEALRELERWIADAHDVLERFARGDATASEVRLWPHHFDMATLITLVRDDDPERAKSINVGLSFGDGAYDEPYAYVSPWPYPPSRSEAPPLTLGAWHTDGFFAAVLTARALLSGGAEGQSQRVEAFFAQASHLSRTMLGVAGAPERAAALVWYKAAEPGELDEGRVKSVTAGHRGVCLTRHEGCYAALTNKCPHQGGPLGEGSIENGWLRCPWHGWDFHPRTGQSPEGLDDALETFPVEVRDDGVYVGIEAEEPHVRDASDVMVETMTRWGVRWVFGMVGHSNLGLADAIRRRAEPGDLGYVGVRHEGAAAFAVSAYGKLTGRPAACLAIAGPGATNLLTGLWDANVDRAPALALTGQVQTQVLGRGAFQEIDLKAAFGGVAQFSAIVLPGSPFGELMSLACKNAILRRGVSHIIYPDEVQTKPAPDAPAGSPDGRMPDLRTAPSASALDAAVAALRAAKRPVIIVGHGARFSMTSIAALADELGIPVVTTFKAKGQISDAHPLGCGVLGRSGTPVASWFMNEADLLLVLGSSFSNHTGIASYKTIVQVDFEPEALGRKHAVTVPVLGEIGVTVDALRDRLRAERPAFVDQRVDVAARWKIWRAEKERRLADDMHRGINSATIFDALGRAAPADAIIAVDVGNNTYSFGRYFESREHTILMSGYLGSIGFSLPAAMGAWAATQEKDPRFAGRKVISVSGDGGLGQYLADLTTLVKYDMDITHVVLNNGELGKISKEQRVGGWDVWETSLHNPSFAAYAELCGAKGVRVTDAKELGAALEGAIAHAGPALVEIMSDALLF
;
A
#
# COMPACT_ATOMS: atom_id res chain seq x y z
N MET A 1 29.60 4.41 -10.59
CA MET A 1 31.07 4.38 -10.45
C MET A 1 31.71 4.40 -11.83
N TRP A 2 31.46 3.42 -12.71
CA TRP A 2 32.05 3.37 -14.05
C TRP A 2 30.94 3.25 -15.08
N THR A 3 30.38 4.38 -15.53
CA THR A 3 29.10 4.38 -16.26
C THR A 3 29.24 4.18 -17.77
N LYS A 4 30.42 4.40 -18.38
CA LYS A 4 30.70 4.10 -19.79
C LYS A 4 32.21 3.90 -20.05
N LEU A 5 32.64 2.70 -20.42
CA LEU A 5 33.93 2.46 -21.09
C LEU A 5 33.90 2.90 -22.58
N ALA A 6 33.28 4.05 -22.87
CA ALA A 6 33.08 4.51 -24.26
C ALA A 6 34.31 5.21 -24.86
N LEU A 7 35.37 5.41 -24.06
CA LEU A 7 36.65 5.95 -24.49
C LEU A 7 37.58 4.80 -24.88
N ASP A 8 38.38 5.05 -25.91
CA ASP A 8 39.41 4.11 -26.34
C ASP A 8 40.39 3.80 -25.20
N PRO A 9 40.66 2.51 -24.87
CA PRO A 9 41.52 2.12 -23.75
C PRO A 9 42.92 2.73 -23.79
N THR A 10 43.48 2.99 -24.97
CA THR A 10 44.80 3.61 -25.10
C THR A 10 44.76 5.09 -24.71
N THR A 11 43.67 5.79 -25.01
CA THR A 11 43.45 7.20 -24.62
C THR A 11 43.30 7.35 -23.11
N LEU A 12 42.62 6.41 -22.45
CA LEU A 12 42.50 6.35 -20.99
C LEU A 12 43.83 6.04 -20.32
N THR A 13 44.60 5.10 -20.88
CA THR A 13 45.93 4.74 -20.39
C THR A 13 46.88 5.93 -20.45
N GLU A 14 46.90 6.67 -21.56
CA GLU A 14 47.75 7.85 -21.71
C GLU A 14 47.35 8.98 -20.74
N ALA A 15 46.05 9.26 -20.60
CA ALA A 15 45.54 10.24 -19.64
C ALA A 15 45.92 9.88 -18.19
N ARG A 16 45.84 8.59 -17.84
CA ARG A 16 46.27 8.07 -16.54
C ARG A 16 47.78 8.25 -16.33
N LEU A 17 48.62 7.91 -17.31
CA LEU A 17 50.08 8.07 -17.19
C LEU A 17 50.49 9.55 -17.05
N LEU A 18 49.84 10.45 -17.81
CA LEU A 18 50.02 11.89 -17.66
C LEU A 18 49.66 12.37 -16.25
N ALA A 19 48.51 11.95 -15.71
CA ALA A 19 48.09 12.28 -14.35
C ALA A 19 49.01 11.65 -13.27
N HIS A 20 49.48 10.42 -13.48
CA HIS A 20 50.39 9.70 -12.58
C HIS A 20 51.73 10.43 -12.44
N TRP A 21 52.32 10.87 -13.57
CA TRP A 21 53.54 11.69 -13.56
C TRP A 21 53.31 13.07 -12.97
N ALA A 22 52.17 13.73 -13.28
CA ALA A 22 51.82 15.02 -12.68
C ALA A 22 51.64 14.93 -11.15
N THR A 23 51.15 13.80 -10.64
CA THR A 23 50.96 13.55 -9.19
C THR A 23 52.28 13.54 -8.43
N GLN A 24 53.40 13.19 -9.08
CA GLN A 24 54.72 13.26 -8.44
C GLN A 24 55.09 14.70 -8.04
N LEU A 25 54.60 15.71 -8.77
CA LEU A 25 54.78 17.13 -8.42
C LEU A 25 54.01 17.50 -7.16
N VAL A 26 52.84 16.88 -6.93
CA VAL A 26 52.04 17.06 -5.71
C VAL A 26 52.71 16.39 -4.51
N ALA A 27 53.38 15.26 -4.73
CA ALA A 27 54.08 14.49 -3.71
C ALA A 27 55.48 15.04 -3.36
N ALA A 28 56.15 15.74 -4.29
CA ALA A 28 57.51 16.27 -4.12
C ALA A 28 57.72 17.17 -2.88
N PRO A 29 56.80 18.10 -2.56
CA PRO A 29 56.86 18.84 -1.30
C PRO A 29 56.85 17.93 -0.07
N GLY A 30 56.05 16.87 -0.08
CA GLY A 30 56.02 15.88 1.00
C GLY A 30 57.34 15.11 1.12
N ALA A 31 57.91 14.70 0.00
CA ALA A 31 59.20 13.99 -0.04
C ALA A 31 60.39 14.84 0.45
N THR A 32 60.29 16.17 0.33
CA THR A 32 61.41 17.08 0.63
C THR A 32 61.25 17.82 1.96
N LEU A 33 60.03 18.22 2.31
CA LEU A 33 59.75 19.18 3.38
C LEU A 33 59.09 18.56 4.61
N LEU A 34 58.59 17.33 4.52
CA LEU A 34 58.01 16.60 5.64
C LEU A 34 58.96 15.53 6.14
N ASP A 35 58.85 15.20 7.42
CA ASP A 35 59.62 14.08 7.99
C ASP A 35 59.24 12.77 7.30
N ALA A 36 60.26 12.07 6.79
CA ALA A 36 60.08 10.79 6.15
C ALA A 36 59.45 9.79 7.12
N ARG A 37 58.44 9.08 6.64
CA ARG A 37 57.75 8.01 7.36
C ARG A 37 58.00 6.67 6.70
N ALA A 38 58.15 5.63 7.50
CA ALA A 38 58.42 4.26 7.03
C ALA A 38 57.31 3.69 6.13
N ASP A 39 56.08 4.17 6.27
CA ASP A 39 54.91 3.79 5.46
C ASP A 39 54.74 4.67 4.20
N PHE A 40 55.69 5.56 3.90
CA PHE A 40 55.59 6.56 2.83
C PHE A 40 54.37 7.51 2.95
N GLY A 41 53.70 7.58 4.12
CA GLY A 41 52.51 8.41 4.32
C GLY A 41 52.76 9.93 4.22
N HIS A 42 54.03 10.35 4.15
CA HIS A 42 54.45 11.73 3.93
C HIS A 42 54.36 12.16 2.46
N THR A 43 54.32 11.22 1.50
CA THR A 43 54.18 11.51 0.06
C THR A 43 52.79 11.23 -0.49
N ASN A 44 51.91 10.55 0.26
CA ASN A 44 50.55 10.26 -0.20
C ASN A 44 49.66 11.51 -0.34
N VAL A 45 48.68 11.43 -1.23
CA VAL A 45 47.77 12.55 -1.54
C VAL A 45 46.32 12.13 -1.23
N GLY A 46 45.45 13.07 -0.86
CA GLY A 46 44.03 12.84 -0.63
C GLY A 46 43.17 13.47 -1.72
N TRP A 47 41.87 13.21 -1.72
CA TRP A 47 40.91 13.89 -2.58
C TRP A 47 40.26 15.06 -1.82
N GLU A 48 40.13 16.23 -2.46
CA GLU A 48 39.42 17.38 -1.88
C GLU A 48 38.26 17.80 -2.79
N HIS A 49 37.03 17.58 -2.32
CA HIS A 49 35.81 17.86 -3.10
C HIS A 49 35.66 19.34 -3.47
N ALA A 50 36.06 20.26 -2.59
CA ALA A 50 35.86 21.69 -2.80
C ALA A 50 36.68 22.23 -3.98
N SER A 51 37.92 21.78 -4.13
CA SER A 51 38.84 22.15 -5.21
C SER A 51 38.79 21.17 -6.39
N ARG A 52 38.11 20.03 -6.24
CA ARG A 52 38.11 18.89 -7.18
C ARG A 52 39.53 18.48 -7.59
N ALA A 53 40.42 18.45 -6.61
CA ALA A 53 41.83 18.17 -6.82
C ALA A 53 42.30 17.04 -5.91
N ILE A 54 43.30 16.29 -6.38
CA ILE A 54 44.13 15.49 -5.48
C ILE A 54 45.08 16.44 -4.75
N THR A 55 45.22 16.34 -3.43
CA THR A 55 45.97 17.27 -2.60
C THR A 55 46.97 16.55 -1.70
N GLY A 56 48.20 17.06 -1.64
CA GLY A 56 49.25 16.55 -0.77
C GLY A 56 49.00 16.86 0.71
N ARG A 57 49.89 16.36 1.57
CA ARG A 57 49.87 16.65 3.01
C ARG A 57 50.09 18.15 3.28
N PRO A 58 49.47 18.69 4.35
CA PRO A 58 49.81 20.01 4.87
C PRO A 58 51.31 20.17 5.13
N LEU A 59 51.94 21.18 4.53
CA LEU A 59 53.37 21.45 4.71
C LEU A 59 53.69 22.14 6.04
N ASP A 60 52.70 22.81 6.62
CA ASP A 60 52.75 23.54 7.88
C ASP A 60 51.48 23.23 8.69
N ALA A 61 51.32 21.97 9.12
CA ALA A 61 50.11 21.49 9.80
C ALA A 61 49.71 22.27 11.06
N SER A 62 50.64 23.00 11.70
CA SER A 62 50.37 23.87 12.85
C SER A 62 49.81 25.25 12.48
N SER A 63 49.77 25.61 11.19
CA SER A 63 49.21 26.86 10.70
C SER A 63 47.67 26.79 10.64
N PRO A 64 46.95 27.86 11.01
CA PRO A 64 45.48 27.91 10.88
C PRO A 64 45.01 27.90 9.42
N ALA A 65 45.90 28.15 8.46
CA ALA A 65 45.64 28.04 7.03
C ALA A 65 46.79 27.27 6.37
N PRO A 66 46.81 25.93 6.51
CA PRO A 66 47.92 25.13 6.05
C PRO A 66 48.06 25.18 4.54
N THR A 67 49.31 25.21 4.08
CA THR A 67 49.67 25.15 2.67
C THR A 67 49.66 23.71 2.18
N ARG A 68 48.93 23.46 1.10
CA ARG A 68 48.90 22.18 0.38
C ARG A 68 49.14 22.42 -1.10
N VAL A 69 49.76 21.45 -1.76
CA VAL A 69 49.84 21.41 -3.22
C VAL A 69 48.75 20.47 -3.71
N GLY A 70 48.12 20.78 -4.83
CA GLY A 70 47.15 19.89 -5.45
C GLY A 70 47.27 19.85 -6.97
N LEU A 71 46.56 18.90 -7.56
CA LEU A 71 46.43 18.73 -9.01
C LEU A 71 44.95 18.57 -9.35
N ARG A 72 44.42 19.46 -10.18
CA ARG A 72 43.16 19.23 -10.87
C ARG A 72 43.40 18.27 -12.02
N VAL A 73 42.80 17.08 -11.95
CA VAL A 73 43.09 16.01 -12.90
C VAL A 73 42.41 16.29 -14.24
N ALA A 74 41.22 16.90 -14.25
CA ALA A 74 40.46 17.20 -15.46
C ALA A 74 41.20 18.00 -16.53
N ASP A 75 42.17 18.83 -16.14
CA ASP A 75 42.93 19.72 -17.02
C ASP A 75 44.45 19.72 -16.78
N LEU A 76 44.94 18.84 -15.89
CA LEU A 76 46.32 18.81 -15.40
C LEU A 76 46.83 20.19 -14.95
N THR A 77 46.07 20.85 -14.08
CA THR A 77 46.52 22.11 -13.44
C THR A 77 47.06 21.84 -12.05
N LEU A 78 48.33 22.20 -11.81
CA LEU A 78 48.87 22.29 -10.46
C LEU A 78 48.31 23.51 -9.75
N ILE A 79 47.95 23.34 -8.48
CA ILE A 79 47.42 24.40 -7.63
C ILE A 79 48.16 24.44 -6.29
N VAL A 80 48.30 25.62 -5.71
CA VAL A 80 48.74 25.81 -4.32
C VAL A 80 47.57 26.36 -3.53
N LEU A 81 47.23 25.67 -2.44
CA LEU A 81 46.13 25.99 -1.55
C LEU A 81 46.68 26.49 -0.22
N ARG A 82 46.08 27.54 0.35
CA ARG A 82 46.30 28.00 1.73
C ARG A 82 44.98 27.93 2.47
N GLY A 83 44.84 26.96 3.38
CA GLY A 83 43.53 26.58 3.90
C GLY A 83 42.64 26.06 2.76
N ALA A 84 41.51 26.72 2.53
CA ALA A 84 40.58 26.43 1.42
C ALA A 84 40.76 27.36 0.20
N GLU A 85 41.64 28.37 0.29
CA GLU A 85 41.84 29.36 -0.78
C GLU A 85 42.93 28.89 -1.75
N GLN A 86 42.65 28.93 -3.06
CA GLN A 86 43.67 28.74 -4.09
C GLN A 86 44.47 30.03 -4.28
N VAL A 87 45.78 29.95 -4.06
CA VAL A 87 46.67 31.13 -4.09
C VAL A 87 47.61 31.17 -5.30
N ALA A 88 47.80 30.05 -5.99
CA ALA A 88 48.56 29.97 -7.24
C ALA A 88 48.11 28.77 -8.09
N GLU A 89 48.27 28.87 -9.42
CA GLU A 89 48.03 27.76 -10.35
C GLU A 89 49.01 27.76 -11.54
N LEU A 90 49.24 26.58 -12.12
CA LEU A 90 49.99 26.35 -13.35
C LEU A 90 49.36 25.20 -14.15
N GLY A 91 48.86 25.49 -15.35
CA GLY A 91 48.50 24.45 -16.31
C GLY A 91 49.75 23.74 -16.82
N LEU A 92 49.76 22.41 -16.81
CA LEU A 92 50.92 21.61 -17.19
C LEU A 92 51.09 21.46 -18.71
N ASP A 93 50.07 21.74 -19.52
CA ASP A 93 50.14 21.60 -20.98
C ASP A 93 51.32 22.40 -21.57
N GLY A 94 52.18 21.71 -22.32
CA GLY A 94 53.41 22.27 -22.89
C GLY A 94 54.57 22.47 -21.89
N GLN A 95 54.42 22.18 -20.60
CA GLN A 95 55.48 22.25 -19.59
C GLN A 95 56.20 20.91 -19.47
N THR A 96 57.52 20.92 -19.24
CA THR A 96 58.24 19.72 -18.80
C THR A 96 58.09 19.53 -17.29
N LEU A 97 58.34 18.31 -16.81
CA LEU A 97 58.32 17.98 -15.37
C LEU A 97 59.25 18.91 -14.57
N GLU A 98 60.44 19.23 -15.10
CA GLU A 98 61.41 20.13 -14.47
C GLU A 98 60.92 21.59 -14.46
N GLN A 99 60.24 22.06 -15.51
CA GLN A 99 59.66 23.41 -15.55
C GLN A 99 58.53 23.58 -14.53
N ALA A 100 57.64 22.58 -14.44
CA ALA A 100 56.55 22.57 -13.49
C ALA A 100 57.04 22.48 -12.04
N LYS A 101 58.06 21.66 -11.80
CA LYS A 101 58.76 21.59 -10.52
C LYS A 101 59.39 22.92 -10.15
N ALA A 102 60.18 23.54 -11.03
CA ALA A 102 60.81 24.84 -10.79
C ALA A 102 59.77 25.96 -10.54
N TRP A 103 58.59 25.89 -11.16
CA TRP A 103 57.48 26.77 -10.80
C TRP A 103 56.99 26.53 -9.38
N LEU A 104 56.79 25.27 -8.99
CA LEU A 104 56.35 24.90 -7.66
C LEU A 104 57.32 25.37 -6.57
N GLU A 105 58.63 25.22 -6.81
CA GLU A 105 59.70 25.71 -5.94
C GLU A 105 59.59 27.21 -5.66
N ARG A 106 59.09 28.01 -6.61
CA ARG A 106 58.85 29.46 -6.46
C ARG A 106 57.47 29.78 -5.85
N ALA A 107 56.48 28.94 -6.10
CA ALA A 107 55.10 29.16 -5.66
C ALA A 107 54.88 28.80 -4.18
N LEU A 108 55.74 27.97 -3.59
CA LEU A 108 55.64 27.57 -2.18
C LEU A 108 56.04 28.71 -1.21
N PRO A 109 55.39 28.80 -0.03
CA PRO A 109 55.73 29.79 0.98
C PRO A 109 57.15 29.57 1.53
N GLY A 110 57.91 30.66 1.68
CA GLY A 110 59.27 30.63 2.24
C GLY A 110 60.41 30.75 1.21
N GLY A 111 60.11 31.03 -0.06
CA GLY A 111 61.09 31.30 -1.12
C GLY A 111 61.52 30.05 -1.91
N PRO A 112 62.39 30.20 -2.94
CA PRO A 112 62.85 29.10 -3.78
C PRO A 112 63.51 27.99 -2.95
N ARG A 113 63.01 26.77 -3.05
CA ARG A 113 63.57 25.57 -2.40
C ARG A 113 63.74 24.47 -3.44
N ALA A 114 64.88 23.79 -3.45
CA ALA A 114 65.07 22.64 -4.33
C ALA A 114 64.19 21.49 -3.85
N LEU A 115 63.19 21.10 -4.65
CA LEU A 115 62.35 19.93 -4.37
C LEU A 115 63.01 18.68 -4.97
N ALA A 116 62.75 17.52 -4.36
CA ALA A 116 63.01 16.21 -4.93
C ALA A 116 61.67 15.56 -5.26
N LEU A 117 61.57 14.94 -6.44
CA LEU A 117 60.46 14.01 -6.71
C LEU A 117 60.61 12.77 -5.82
N PRO A 118 59.52 12.10 -5.44
CA PRO A 118 59.59 10.86 -4.69
C PRO A 118 60.46 9.80 -5.38
N ASP A 119 61.26 9.06 -4.61
CA ASP A 119 62.12 7.98 -5.10
C ASP A 119 61.30 6.68 -5.25
N HIS A 120 60.58 6.58 -6.36
CA HIS A 120 59.69 5.46 -6.68
C HIS A 120 59.96 4.96 -8.11
N GLU A 121 59.78 3.66 -8.31
CA GLU A 121 59.74 3.09 -9.66
C GLU A 121 58.46 3.56 -10.37
N MET A 122 58.63 4.32 -11.45
CA MET A 122 57.53 4.93 -12.21
C MET A 122 57.38 4.23 -13.56
N PRO A 123 56.15 4.10 -14.09
CA PRO A 123 55.94 3.55 -15.43
C PRO A 123 56.62 4.41 -16.49
N GLU A 124 57.20 3.73 -17.50
CA GLU A 124 57.87 4.40 -18.63
C GLU A 124 56.89 5.34 -19.36
N HIS A 125 57.28 6.59 -19.52
CA HIS A 125 56.51 7.60 -20.24
C HIS A 125 57.42 8.73 -20.72
N PRO A 126 57.17 9.36 -21.91
CA PRO A 126 58.02 10.43 -22.42
C PRO A 126 58.22 11.61 -21.47
N VAL A 127 57.22 11.95 -20.65
CA VAL A 127 57.32 13.02 -19.64
C VAL A 127 58.42 12.73 -18.61
N GLY A 128 58.58 11.48 -18.18
CA GLY A 128 59.67 11.07 -17.29
C GLY A 128 61.06 11.22 -17.93
N GLY A 129 61.12 11.11 -19.26
CA GLY A 129 62.31 11.36 -20.07
C GLY A 129 62.56 12.83 -20.44
N GLY A 130 61.76 13.77 -19.90
CA GLY A 130 61.91 15.21 -20.12
C GLY A 130 61.04 15.83 -21.22
N ALA A 131 60.12 15.06 -21.84
CA ALA A 131 59.14 15.62 -22.76
C ALA A 131 58.11 16.51 -22.01
N PRO A 132 57.49 17.50 -22.69
CA PRO A 132 56.41 18.28 -22.10
C PRO A 132 55.13 17.46 -21.94
N PHE A 133 54.28 17.80 -20.96
CA PHE A 133 52.92 17.26 -20.86
C PHE A 133 52.10 17.72 -22.07
N ALA A 134 51.31 16.82 -22.65
CA ALA A 134 50.43 17.10 -23.79
C ALA A 134 48.97 16.80 -23.42
N VAL A 135 48.21 17.83 -23.05
CA VAL A 135 46.83 17.69 -22.52
C VAL A 135 45.78 17.70 -23.64
N GLY A 136 46.04 18.42 -24.73
CA GLY A 136 45.03 18.72 -25.76
C GLY A 136 44.32 17.52 -26.39
N GLY A 137 45.00 16.36 -26.51
CA GLY A 137 44.42 15.13 -27.05
C GLY A 137 43.67 14.27 -26.02
N HIS A 138 43.77 14.58 -24.73
CA HIS A 138 43.36 13.71 -23.62
C HIS A 138 42.38 14.35 -22.63
N ALA A 139 41.92 15.58 -22.88
CA ALA A 139 41.07 16.34 -21.95
C ALA A 139 39.76 15.65 -21.55
N GLU A 140 39.14 14.86 -22.44
CA GLU A 140 37.93 14.10 -22.10
C GLU A 140 38.25 12.91 -21.18
N ALA A 141 39.31 12.17 -21.46
CA ALA A 141 39.79 11.07 -20.63
C ALA A 141 40.27 11.53 -19.24
N LEU A 142 40.88 12.71 -19.15
CA LEU A 142 41.28 13.34 -17.89
C LEU A 142 40.07 13.73 -17.02
N ARG A 143 38.99 14.27 -17.62
CA ARG A 143 37.72 14.55 -16.91
C ARG A 143 37.03 13.28 -16.41
N GLU A 144 37.10 12.22 -17.21
CA GLU A 144 36.59 10.90 -16.83
C GLU A 144 37.37 10.35 -15.63
N LEU A 145 38.70 10.39 -15.69
CA LEU A 145 39.59 9.94 -14.63
C LEU A 145 39.37 10.72 -13.33
N GLU A 146 39.20 12.05 -13.39
CA GLU A 146 38.86 12.85 -12.21
C GLU A 146 37.55 12.38 -11.55
N ARG A 147 36.53 12.07 -12.35
CA ARG A 147 35.27 11.54 -11.82
C ARG A 147 35.47 10.18 -11.16
N TRP A 148 36.29 9.30 -11.75
CA TRP A 148 36.61 8.00 -11.14
C TRP A 148 37.35 8.15 -9.82
N ILE A 149 38.27 9.11 -9.71
CA ILE A 149 38.97 9.43 -8.46
C ILE A 149 37.98 9.89 -7.38
N ALA A 150 37.05 10.78 -7.73
CA ALA A 150 36.02 11.26 -6.80
C ALA A 150 35.09 10.12 -6.34
N ASP A 151 34.57 9.32 -7.27
CA ASP A 151 33.70 8.18 -6.98
C ASP A 151 34.44 7.13 -6.13
N ALA A 152 35.72 6.87 -6.43
CA ALA A 152 36.56 5.96 -5.67
C ALA A 152 36.73 6.44 -4.22
N HIS A 153 36.99 7.73 -4.03
CA HIS A 153 37.08 8.33 -2.70
C HIS A 153 35.80 8.12 -1.91
N ASP A 154 34.65 8.49 -2.48
CA ASP A 154 33.36 8.40 -1.80
C ASP A 154 33.00 6.97 -1.37
N VAL A 155 33.34 5.98 -2.19
CA VAL A 155 33.03 4.57 -1.92
C VAL A 155 33.98 3.98 -0.89
N LEU A 156 35.28 4.26 -1.01
CA LEU A 156 36.27 3.84 -0.02
C LEU A 156 36.05 4.53 1.32
N GLU A 157 35.62 5.79 1.36
CA GLU A 157 35.29 6.50 2.61
C GLU A 157 34.08 5.88 3.30
N ARG A 158 33.02 5.55 2.55
CA ARG A 158 31.86 4.85 3.12
C ARG A 158 32.24 3.48 3.67
N PHE A 159 33.09 2.74 2.96
CA PHE A 159 33.60 1.46 3.41
C PHE A 159 34.50 1.60 4.65
N ALA A 160 35.47 2.52 4.64
CA ALA A 160 36.41 2.77 5.73
C ALA A 160 35.70 3.20 7.03
N ARG A 161 34.62 3.99 6.94
CA ARG A 161 33.79 4.35 8.12
C ARG A 161 33.16 3.15 8.81
N GLY A 162 33.02 2.02 8.11
CA GLY A 162 32.55 0.76 8.68
C GLY A 162 33.59 0.02 9.52
N ASP A 163 34.86 0.43 9.50
CA ASP A 163 35.94 -0.24 10.20
C ASP A 163 36.83 0.76 10.97
N ALA A 164 36.79 0.71 12.30
CA ALA A 164 37.55 1.63 13.16
C ALA A 164 39.07 1.51 13.03
N THR A 165 39.56 0.44 12.39
CA THR A 165 41.00 0.20 12.14
C THR A 165 41.45 0.61 10.74
N ALA A 166 40.53 1.07 9.89
CA ALA A 166 40.83 1.59 8.56
C ALA A 166 41.58 2.93 8.64
N SER A 167 42.59 3.08 7.79
CA SER A 167 43.28 4.36 7.61
C SER A 167 42.41 5.33 6.82
N GLU A 168 42.78 6.61 6.85
CA GLU A 168 42.24 7.60 5.92
C GLU A 168 42.42 7.15 4.46
N VAL A 169 41.41 7.42 3.62
CA VAL A 169 41.47 7.10 2.19
C VAL A 169 42.46 8.04 1.50
N ARG A 170 43.50 7.46 0.91
CA ARG A 170 44.59 8.21 0.25
C ARG A 170 44.91 7.59 -1.10
N LEU A 171 45.37 8.42 -2.03
CA LEU A 171 45.96 8.00 -3.30
C LEU A 171 47.47 7.89 -3.14
N TRP A 172 48.02 6.75 -3.56
CA TRP A 172 49.44 6.44 -3.45
C TRP A 172 50.16 6.80 -4.76
N PRO A 173 51.09 7.75 -4.77
CA PRO A 173 51.69 8.25 -6.02
C PRO A 173 52.50 7.22 -6.80
N HIS A 174 52.98 6.14 -6.18
CA HIS A 174 53.80 5.13 -6.87
C HIS A 174 52.94 4.12 -7.66
N HIS A 175 51.79 3.70 -7.12
CA HIS A 175 50.85 2.81 -7.81
C HIS A 175 49.72 3.55 -8.55
N PHE A 176 49.49 4.82 -8.21
CA PHE A 176 48.39 5.63 -8.73
C PHE A 176 47.01 5.00 -8.51
N ASP A 177 46.82 4.48 -7.31
CA ASP A 177 45.58 3.88 -6.84
C ASP A 177 45.12 4.58 -5.56
N MET A 178 43.82 4.54 -5.31
CA MET A 178 43.23 5.08 -4.09
C MET A 178 42.88 3.94 -3.15
N ALA A 179 43.33 4.00 -1.90
CA ALA A 179 43.17 2.90 -0.96
C ALA A 179 43.01 3.36 0.48
N THR A 180 42.47 2.45 1.30
CA THR A 180 42.50 2.48 2.75
C THR A 180 43.12 1.17 3.27
N LEU A 181 43.92 1.28 4.33
CA LEU A 181 44.56 0.14 4.96
C LEU A 181 43.84 -0.20 6.26
N ILE A 182 43.28 -1.41 6.33
CA ILE A 182 42.73 -1.99 7.56
C ILE A 182 43.86 -2.66 8.32
N THR A 183 44.14 -2.20 9.54
CA THR A 183 45.18 -2.80 10.38
C THR A 183 44.58 -3.88 11.29
N LEU A 184 44.93 -5.15 11.05
CA LEU A 184 44.41 -6.27 11.83
C LEU A 184 45.27 -6.60 13.05
N VAL A 185 46.59 -6.60 12.88
CA VAL A 185 47.58 -6.83 13.95
C VAL A 185 48.69 -5.81 13.79
N ARG A 186 48.88 -4.97 14.81
CA ARG A 186 50.02 -4.04 14.90
C ARG A 186 51.20 -4.77 15.56
N ASP A 187 52.28 -4.98 14.81
CA ASP A 187 53.54 -5.52 15.31
C ASP A 187 54.68 -4.75 14.64
N ASP A 188 55.77 -4.50 15.36
CA ASP A 188 56.96 -3.82 14.83
C ASP A 188 57.77 -4.74 13.89
N ASP A 189 57.53 -6.06 13.95
CA ASP A 189 58.06 -7.06 13.03
C ASP A 189 57.14 -7.19 11.79
N PRO A 190 57.62 -6.84 10.58
CA PRO A 190 56.83 -6.88 9.34
C PRO A 190 56.28 -8.27 9.00
N GLU A 191 56.92 -9.35 9.48
CA GLU A 191 56.45 -10.72 9.24
C GLU A 191 55.29 -11.13 10.17
N ARG A 192 55.07 -10.39 11.27
CA ARG A 192 53.98 -10.64 12.23
C ARG A 192 52.83 -9.64 12.08
N ALA A 193 53.08 -8.47 11.50
CA ALA A 193 52.05 -7.50 11.18
C ALA A 193 51.04 -8.07 10.17
N LYS A 194 49.75 -7.83 10.40
CA LYS A 194 48.67 -8.27 9.52
C LYS A 194 47.80 -7.10 9.12
N SER A 195 47.54 -6.94 7.84
CA SER A 195 46.71 -5.86 7.31
C SER A 195 45.92 -6.29 6.07
N ILE A 196 44.87 -5.54 5.75
CA ILE A 196 44.14 -5.70 4.50
C ILE A 196 44.13 -4.34 3.81
N ASN A 197 44.68 -4.29 2.60
CA ASN A 197 44.62 -3.12 1.76
C ASN A 197 43.36 -3.21 0.88
N VAL A 198 42.50 -2.19 0.92
CA VAL A 198 41.27 -2.11 0.14
C VAL A 198 41.36 -0.88 -0.74
N GLY A 199 41.30 -1.06 -2.06
CA GLY A 199 41.54 0.03 -2.98
C GLY A 199 40.88 -0.10 -4.34
N LEU A 200 41.01 0.99 -5.10
CA LEU A 200 40.60 1.13 -6.49
C LEU A 200 41.81 1.62 -7.28
N SER A 201 42.28 0.78 -8.19
CA SER A 201 43.29 1.15 -9.19
C SER A 201 42.60 1.70 -10.43
N PHE A 202 43.17 2.76 -11.01
CA PHE A 202 42.67 3.34 -12.27
C PHE A 202 43.27 2.67 -13.51
N GLY A 203 43.97 1.54 -13.33
CA GLY A 203 44.68 0.77 -14.35
C GLY A 203 46.19 0.78 -14.12
N ASP A 204 46.87 -0.30 -14.47
CA ASP A 204 48.31 -0.50 -14.32
C ASP A 204 48.83 -1.59 -15.28
N GLY A 205 50.03 -2.13 -15.02
CA GLY A 205 50.63 -3.18 -15.85
C GLY A 205 49.93 -4.55 -15.76
N ALA A 206 49.12 -4.79 -14.72
CA ALA A 206 48.37 -6.04 -14.55
C ALA A 206 46.98 -5.96 -15.21
N TYR A 207 46.34 -4.79 -15.16
CA TYR A 207 45.04 -4.53 -15.78
C TYR A 207 45.04 -3.20 -16.53
N ASP A 208 44.71 -3.23 -17.82
CA ASP A 208 44.57 -2.06 -18.69
C ASP A 208 43.27 -1.26 -18.45
N GLU A 209 42.42 -1.74 -17.53
CA GLU A 209 41.17 -1.12 -17.11
C GLU A 209 41.16 -0.86 -15.58
N PRO A 210 40.32 0.06 -15.09
CA PRO A 210 40.13 0.25 -13.65
C PRO A 210 39.63 -1.02 -12.96
N TYR A 211 40.07 -1.24 -11.73
CA TYR A 211 39.65 -2.39 -10.93
C TYR A 211 39.63 -2.07 -9.43
N ALA A 212 38.67 -2.66 -8.72
CA ALA A 212 38.63 -2.68 -7.27
C ALA A 212 39.44 -3.87 -6.78
N TYR A 213 40.16 -3.73 -5.68
CA TYR A 213 40.95 -4.83 -5.11
C TYR A 213 40.88 -4.88 -3.58
N VAL A 214 41.10 -6.10 -3.06
CA VAL A 214 41.31 -6.35 -1.64
C VAL A 214 42.51 -7.29 -1.48
N SER A 215 43.57 -6.80 -0.86
CA SER A 215 44.84 -7.51 -0.75
C SER A 215 45.21 -7.75 0.73
N PRO A 216 45.27 -9.01 1.20
CA PRO A 216 45.76 -9.33 2.53
C PRO A 216 47.28 -9.25 2.59
N TRP A 217 47.84 -8.85 3.73
CA TRP A 217 49.26 -8.97 4.03
C TRP A 217 49.47 -9.64 5.40
N PRO A 218 50.42 -10.60 5.54
CA PRO A 218 51.25 -11.19 4.49
C PRO A 218 50.42 -12.00 3.47
N TYR A 219 50.95 -12.16 2.25
CA TYR A 219 50.30 -12.99 1.24
C TYR A 219 50.19 -14.45 1.69
N PRO A 220 49.09 -15.15 1.38
CA PRO A 220 48.94 -16.55 1.75
C PRO A 220 49.99 -17.42 1.04
N PRO A 221 50.53 -18.45 1.72
CA PRO A 221 51.58 -19.30 1.17
C PRO A 221 51.09 -20.20 0.02
N SER A 222 49.82 -20.61 0.03
CA SER A 222 49.20 -21.42 -1.02
C SER A 222 48.24 -20.56 -1.84
N ARG A 223 48.71 -20.06 -2.99
CA ARG A 223 47.89 -19.24 -3.91
C ARG A 223 46.75 -20.03 -4.56
N SER A 224 46.82 -21.38 -4.54
CA SER A 224 45.81 -22.30 -5.07
C SER A 224 44.62 -22.58 -4.14
N GLU A 225 44.65 -22.08 -2.90
CA GLU A 225 43.62 -22.31 -1.87
C GLU A 225 42.74 -21.08 -1.59
N ALA A 226 42.79 -20.07 -2.46
CA ALA A 226 41.99 -18.87 -2.27
C ALA A 226 40.48 -19.20 -2.36
N PRO A 227 39.65 -18.82 -1.36
CA PRO A 227 38.24 -19.17 -1.32
C PRO A 227 37.47 -18.52 -2.48
N PRO A 228 36.40 -19.14 -3.00
CA PRO A 228 35.65 -18.57 -4.11
C PRO A 228 35.07 -17.18 -3.76
N LEU A 229 35.05 -16.29 -4.75
CA LEU A 229 34.41 -14.97 -4.67
C LEU A 229 33.09 -15.02 -5.43
N THR A 230 32.04 -14.42 -4.87
CA THR A 230 30.75 -14.27 -5.57
C THR A 230 30.79 -13.17 -6.63
N LEU A 231 31.69 -12.20 -6.44
CA LEU A 231 31.97 -11.09 -7.36
C LEU A 231 33.49 -10.94 -7.48
N GLY A 232 34.00 -10.90 -8.71
CA GLY A 232 35.43 -10.78 -8.98
C GLY A 232 36.17 -12.13 -8.96
N ALA A 233 37.49 -12.07 -8.98
CA ALA A 233 38.37 -13.24 -8.98
C ALA A 233 39.69 -12.94 -8.23
N TRP A 234 40.35 -13.97 -7.72
CA TRP A 234 41.68 -13.82 -7.14
C TRP A 234 42.75 -13.64 -8.23
N HIS A 235 43.52 -12.57 -8.10
CA HIS A 235 44.73 -12.33 -8.86
C HIS A 235 45.92 -12.93 -8.09
N THR A 236 46.78 -13.67 -8.80
CA THR A 236 47.89 -14.42 -8.20
C THR A 236 49.21 -14.24 -8.93
N ASP A 237 49.30 -13.37 -9.93
CA ASP A 237 50.52 -13.13 -10.71
C ASP A 237 51.15 -11.79 -10.30
N GLY A 238 52.41 -11.75 -9.93
CA GLY A 238 53.03 -10.55 -9.34
C GLY A 238 52.56 -10.22 -7.90
N PHE A 239 51.26 -9.97 -7.69
CA PHE A 239 50.66 -9.70 -6.37
C PHE A 239 49.49 -10.65 -6.04
N PHE A 240 49.04 -10.65 -4.79
CA PHE A 240 47.90 -11.45 -4.36
C PHE A 240 46.77 -10.55 -3.88
N ALA A 241 45.63 -10.56 -4.58
CA ALA A 241 44.45 -9.80 -4.19
C ALA A 241 43.18 -10.39 -4.80
N ALA A 242 42.04 -10.19 -4.14
CA ALA A 242 40.75 -10.27 -4.81
C ALA A 242 40.62 -9.07 -5.74
N VAL A 243 40.19 -9.25 -6.98
CA VAL A 243 40.07 -8.20 -7.99
C VAL A 243 38.69 -8.23 -8.64
N LEU A 244 38.06 -7.06 -8.75
CA LEU A 244 36.83 -6.80 -9.49
C LEU A 244 37.10 -5.75 -10.59
N THR A 245 37.24 -6.20 -11.84
CA THR A 245 37.54 -5.29 -12.96
C THR A 245 36.31 -4.52 -13.43
N ALA A 246 36.52 -3.42 -14.15
CA ALA A 246 35.44 -2.60 -14.68
C ALA A 246 34.49 -3.36 -15.58
N ARG A 247 35.01 -4.20 -16.47
CA ARG A 247 34.20 -5.10 -17.30
C ARG A 247 33.33 -6.05 -16.48
N ALA A 248 33.87 -6.63 -15.40
CA ALA A 248 33.11 -7.54 -14.52
C ALA A 248 32.04 -6.80 -13.69
N LEU A 249 32.31 -5.55 -13.30
CA LEU A 249 31.30 -4.69 -12.69
C LEU A 249 30.19 -4.32 -13.68
N LEU A 250 30.54 -4.03 -14.94
CA LEU A 250 29.57 -3.56 -15.95
C LEU A 250 28.66 -4.64 -16.53
N SER A 251 29.08 -5.91 -16.49
CA SER A 251 28.30 -7.03 -17.04
C SER A 251 26.95 -7.27 -16.34
N GLY A 252 26.75 -6.73 -15.14
CA GLY A 252 25.50 -6.86 -14.37
C GLY A 252 24.53 -5.67 -14.49
N GLY A 253 24.72 -4.76 -15.46
CA GLY A 253 23.86 -3.58 -15.65
C GLY A 253 24.36 -2.31 -14.96
N ALA A 254 23.73 -1.17 -15.26
CA ALA A 254 24.16 0.16 -14.79
C ALA A 254 23.64 0.54 -13.39
N GLU A 255 22.55 -0.08 -12.91
CA GLU A 255 22.00 0.18 -11.58
C GLU A 255 22.78 -0.58 -10.49
N GLY A 256 23.02 0.07 -9.35
CA GLY A 256 23.60 -0.58 -8.17
C GLY A 256 25.12 -0.82 -8.18
N GLN A 257 25.88 -0.20 -9.09
CA GLN A 257 27.33 -0.44 -9.21
C GLN A 257 28.11 -0.17 -7.92
N SER A 258 27.80 0.92 -7.22
CA SER A 258 28.49 1.28 -5.97
C SER A 258 28.23 0.25 -4.88
N GLN A 259 26.98 -0.23 -4.76
CA GLN A 259 26.60 -1.30 -3.83
C GLN A 259 27.31 -2.62 -4.17
N ARG A 260 27.52 -2.92 -5.45
CA ARG A 260 28.26 -4.13 -5.88
C ARG A 260 29.74 -4.06 -5.53
N VAL A 261 30.38 -2.88 -5.65
CA VAL A 261 31.77 -2.68 -5.22
C VAL A 261 31.88 -2.75 -3.70
N GLU A 262 30.95 -2.15 -2.95
CA GLU A 262 30.91 -2.25 -1.49
C GLU A 262 30.69 -3.70 -1.01
N ALA A 263 29.79 -4.45 -1.66
CA ALA A 263 29.58 -5.88 -1.39
C ALA A 263 30.83 -6.72 -1.69
N PHE A 264 31.53 -6.40 -2.78
CA PHE A 264 32.82 -7.02 -3.11
C PHE A 264 33.87 -6.74 -2.03
N PHE A 265 34.02 -5.49 -1.60
CA PHE A 265 34.96 -5.13 -0.53
C PHE A 265 34.64 -5.84 0.78
N ALA A 266 33.36 -5.92 1.16
CA ALA A 266 32.94 -6.61 2.37
C ALA A 266 33.25 -8.11 2.32
N GLN A 267 32.87 -8.78 1.23
CA GLN A 267 33.13 -10.22 1.04
C GLN A 267 34.64 -10.51 1.02
N ALA A 268 35.38 -9.82 0.16
CA ALA A 268 36.80 -10.08 0.00
C ALA A 268 37.58 -9.76 1.27
N SER A 269 37.23 -8.69 2.00
CA SER A 269 37.86 -8.37 3.28
C SER A 269 37.60 -9.43 4.35
N HIS A 270 36.38 -9.98 4.39
CA HIS A 270 36.03 -11.07 5.29
C HIS A 270 36.85 -12.35 4.99
N LEU A 271 36.94 -12.73 3.72
CA LEU A 271 37.75 -13.87 3.28
C LEU A 271 39.25 -13.65 3.57
N SER A 272 39.75 -12.44 3.37
CA SER A 272 41.11 -12.03 3.72
C SER A 272 41.41 -12.17 5.22
N ARG A 273 40.49 -11.79 6.12
CA ARG A 273 40.66 -11.99 7.57
C ARG A 273 40.75 -13.47 7.93
N THR A 274 39.93 -14.29 7.26
CA THR A 274 39.91 -15.74 7.44
C THR A 274 41.24 -16.36 7.02
N MET A 275 41.76 -16.00 5.83
CA MET A 275 43.07 -16.47 5.34
C MET A 275 44.22 -16.06 6.25
N LEU A 276 44.15 -14.86 6.84
CA LEU A 276 45.15 -14.36 7.78
C LEU A 276 45.04 -14.98 9.18
N GLY A 277 44.07 -15.87 9.43
CA GLY A 277 43.85 -16.48 10.74
C GLY A 277 43.45 -15.46 11.82
N VAL A 278 42.90 -14.31 11.41
CA VAL A 278 42.38 -13.26 12.30
C VAL A 278 40.86 -13.32 12.22
N ALA A 279 40.30 -14.46 12.63
CA ALA A 279 38.85 -14.62 12.74
C ALA A 279 38.36 -13.79 13.95
N GLY A 280 38.16 -12.49 13.74
CA GLY A 280 37.39 -11.63 14.62
C GLY A 280 35.96 -11.55 14.09
N ALA A 281 35.00 -11.96 14.91
CA ALA A 281 33.58 -11.79 14.67
C ALA A 281 33.25 -10.34 14.24
N PRO A 282 32.18 -10.10 13.45
CA PRO A 282 31.65 -8.77 13.35
C PRO A 282 31.14 -8.34 14.74
N GLU A 283 31.91 -7.54 15.48
CA GLU A 283 31.39 -6.85 16.67
C GLU A 283 30.61 -5.59 16.25
N ARG A 284 29.46 -5.81 15.61
CA ARG A 284 28.24 -5.48 16.33
C ARG A 284 27.75 -6.83 16.84
N ALA A 285 27.84 -7.08 18.14
CA ALA A 285 26.93 -8.05 18.74
C ALA A 285 25.52 -7.49 18.51
N ALA A 286 24.92 -7.83 17.37
CA ALA A 286 23.50 -7.62 17.17
C ALA A 286 22.84 -8.33 18.35
N ALA A 287 22.15 -7.56 19.20
CA ALA A 287 21.50 -8.14 20.35
C ALA A 287 20.54 -9.22 19.84
N LEU A 288 20.84 -10.49 20.14
CA LEU A 288 19.99 -11.59 19.73
C LEU A 288 18.70 -11.50 20.55
N VAL A 289 17.57 -11.42 19.85
CA VAL A 289 16.26 -11.62 20.44
C VAL A 289 15.93 -13.10 20.33
N TRP A 290 15.69 -13.73 21.47
CA TRP A 290 15.42 -15.16 21.55
C TRP A 290 13.92 -15.42 21.46
N TYR A 291 13.50 -16.09 20.39
CA TYR A 291 12.11 -16.46 20.18
C TYR A 291 11.91 -17.95 20.44
N LYS A 292 10.88 -18.28 21.22
CA LYS A 292 10.49 -19.67 21.43
C LYS A 292 9.95 -20.24 20.11
N ALA A 293 10.61 -21.25 19.58
CA ALA A 293 10.33 -21.84 18.28
C ALA A 293 9.59 -23.18 18.36
N ALA A 294 9.76 -23.93 19.46
CA ALA A 294 9.04 -25.19 19.70
C ALA A 294 8.90 -25.48 21.20
N GLU A 295 7.86 -26.23 21.57
CA GLU A 295 7.69 -26.80 22.91
C GLU A 295 8.69 -27.96 23.14
N PRO A 296 9.01 -28.32 24.40
CA PRO A 296 9.89 -29.44 24.70
C PRO A 296 9.34 -30.74 24.10
N GLY A 297 10.15 -31.40 23.27
CA GLY A 297 9.77 -32.66 22.63
C GLY A 297 8.75 -32.55 21.49
N GLU A 298 8.37 -31.34 21.06
CA GLU A 298 7.41 -31.15 19.96
C GLU A 298 7.94 -31.66 18.60
N LEU A 299 9.25 -31.60 18.39
CA LEU A 299 9.91 -32.13 17.20
C LEU A 299 10.63 -33.43 17.55
N ASP A 300 10.22 -34.53 16.92
CA ASP A 300 10.85 -35.85 17.07
C ASP A 300 12.23 -35.91 16.37
N GLU A 301 13.06 -36.86 16.80
CA GLU A 301 14.36 -37.14 16.19
C GLU A 301 14.22 -37.47 14.69
N GLY A 302 15.06 -36.88 13.84
CA GLY A 302 15.03 -37.05 12.39
C GLY A 302 13.93 -36.26 11.67
N ARG A 303 13.27 -35.31 12.35
CA ARG A 303 12.22 -34.47 11.75
C ARG A 303 12.67 -33.02 11.55
N VAL A 304 11.99 -32.36 10.63
CA VAL A 304 12.05 -30.91 10.42
C VAL A 304 10.68 -30.28 10.53
N LYS A 305 10.65 -28.99 10.85
CA LYS A 305 9.42 -28.20 10.94
C LYS A 305 9.71 -26.74 10.58
N SER A 306 8.84 -26.15 9.78
CA SER A 306 8.79 -24.69 9.59
C SER A 306 8.30 -24.01 10.87
N VAL A 307 9.09 -23.11 11.41
CA VAL A 307 8.76 -22.27 12.57
C VAL A 307 9.03 -20.80 12.24
N THR A 308 8.52 -19.90 13.07
CA THR A 308 8.77 -18.46 12.92
C THR A 308 9.44 -17.94 14.19
N ALA A 309 10.58 -17.26 14.02
CA ALA A 309 11.30 -16.57 15.08
C ALA A 309 11.38 -15.09 14.71
N GLY A 310 10.69 -14.21 15.45
CA GLY A 310 10.47 -12.83 15.02
C GLY A 310 9.63 -12.77 13.75
N HIS A 311 10.13 -12.10 12.69
CA HIS A 311 9.55 -12.18 11.35
C HIS A 311 10.37 -13.08 10.39
N ARG A 312 11.29 -13.91 10.90
CA ARG A 312 12.10 -14.83 10.09
C ARG A 312 11.48 -16.24 10.05
N GLY A 313 11.31 -16.77 8.85
CA GLY A 313 10.97 -18.18 8.65
C GLY A 313 12.21 -19.06 8.86
N VAL A 314 12.11 -20.01 9.79
CA VAL A 314 13.20 -20.90 10.20
C VAL A 314 12.81 -22.35 9.95
N CYS A 315 13.73 -23.14 9.39
CA CYS A 315 13.64 -24.60 9.39
C CYS A 315 14.27 -25.10 10.70
N LEU A 316 13.43 -25.53 11.63
CA LEU A 316 13.89 -26.18 12.85
C LEU A 316 14.08 -27.68 12.56
N THR A 317 15.26 -28.20 12.86
CA THR A 317 15.60 -29.61 12.69
C THR A 317 15.91 -30.23 14.04
N ARG A 318 15.64 -31.52 14.18
CA ARG A 318 16.18 -32.33 15.27
C ARG A 318 16.92 -33.51 14.68
N HIS A 319 18.24 -33.52 14.87
CA HIS A 319 19.12 -34.53 14.29
C HIS A 319 20.29 -34.83 15.22
N GLU A 320 20.58 -36.12 15.42
CA GLU A 320 21.56 -36.65 16.36
C GLU A 320 21.36 -36.13 17.80
N GLY A 321 20.10 -36.03 18.23
CA GLY A 321 19.74 -35.52 19.55
C GLY A 321 19.91 -34.02 19.73
N CYS A 322 20.33 -33.28 18.69
CA CYS A 322 20.54 -31.84 18.73
C CYS A 322 19.43 -31.10 17.96
N TYR A 323 19.02 -29.95 18.49
CA TYR A 323 18.21 -28.99 17.74
C TYR A 323 19.11 -28.06 16.94
N ALA A 324 18.72 -27.77 15.71
CA ALA A 324 19.36 -26.74 14.89
C ALA A 324 18.30 -25.90 14.17
N ALA A 325 18.65 -24.65 13.86
CA ALA A 325 17.80 -23.72 13.17
C ALA A 325 18.52 -23.24 11.91
N LEU A 326 17.88 -23.43 10.76
CA LEU A 326 18.39 -23.05 9.45
C LEU A 326 17.45 -22.04 8.81
N THR A 327 17.89 -21.28 7.81
CA THR A 327 16.97 -20.54 6.94
C THR A 327 15.92 -21.50 6.39
N ASN A 328 14.65 -21.10 6.43
CA ASN A 328 13.60 -21.92 5.86
C ASN A 328 13.57 -21.86 4.33
N LYS A 329 14.43 -21.05 3.70
CA LYS A 329 14.42 -20.81 2.26
C LYS A 329 15.61 -21.47 1.61
N CYS A 330 15.36 -22.45 0.74
CA CYS A 330 16.41 -23.05 -0.06
C CYS A 330 17.03 -22.04 -1.04
N PRO A 331 18.37 -21.96 -1.18
CA PRO A 331 19.04 -20.99 -2.07
C PRO A 331 18.74 -21.21 -3.57
N HIS A 332 18.32 -22.40 -3.98
CA HIS A 332 18.09 -22.72 -5.39
C HIS A 332 16.76 -22.20 -5.93
N GLN A 333 15.64 -22.62 -5.33
CA GLN A 333 14.29 -22.24 -5.79
C GLN A 333 13.46 -21.56 -4.71
N GLY A 334 14.01 -21.31 -3.53
CA GLY A 334 13.29 -20.70 -2.42
C GLY A 334 12.34 -21.65 -1.67
N GLY A 335 12.46 -22.96 -1.87
CA GLY A 335 11.56 -23.94 -1.25
C GLY A 335 11.64 -23.96 0.28
N PRO A 336 10.51 -24.24 0.97
CA PRO A 336 10.40 -24.26 2.42
C PRO A 336 11.08 -25.50 3.01
N LEU A 337 12.31 -25.36 3.50
CA LEU A 337 13.12 -26.49 3.97
C LEU A 337 12.51 -27.22 5.18
N GLY A 338 11.74 -26.52 6.00
CA GLY A 338 10.99 -27.07 7.13
C GLY A 338 9.75 -27.88 6.74
N GLU A 339 9.39 -27.91 5.46
CA GLU A 339 8.44 -28.86 4.85
C GLU A 339 9.16 -30.00 4.11
N GLY A 340 10.49 -30.00 4.12
CA GLY A 340 11.33 -31.07 3.61
C GLY A 340 11.33 -32.30 4.51
N SER A 341 12.31 -33.17 4.30
CA SER A 341 12.51 -34.32 5.16
C SER A 341 14.00 -34.64 5.33
N ILE A 342 14.36 -35.35 6.42
CA ILE A 342 15.73 -35.84 6.61
C ILE A 342 15.81 -37.25 6.02
N GLU A 343 16.52 -37.41 4.92
CA GLU A 343 16.68 -38.65 4.18
C GLU A 343 18.17 -39.03 4.19
N ASN A 344 18.50 -40.23 4.70
CA ASN A 344 19.89 -40.73 4.76
C ASN A 344 20.87 -39.74 5.45
N GLY A 345 20.40 -39.02 6.47
CA GLY A 345 21.20 -38.03 7.19
C GLY A 345 21.22 -36.62 6.57
N TRP A 346 20.49 -36.41 5.47
CA TRP A 346 20.46 -35.14 4.75
C TRP A 346 19.08 -34.49 4.77
N LEU A 347 19.01 -33.19 5.05
CA LEU A 347 17.81 -32.38 4.89
C LEU A 347 17.57 -32.11 3.41
N ARG A 348 16.51 -32.69 2.88
CA ARG A 348 16.12 -32.57 1.47
C ARG A 348 15.06 -31.49 1.27
N CYS A 349 15.33 -30.57 0.34
CA CYS A 349 14.36 -29.55 -0.08
C CYS A 349 13.15 -30.18 -0.78
N PRO A 350 11.91 -29.85 -0.39
CA PRO A 350 10.71 -30.48 -0.95
C PRO A 350 10.41 -30.08 -2.40
N TRP A 351 10.98 -28.97 -2.88
CA TRP A 351 10.67 -28.46 -4.23
C TRP A 351 11.54 -29.08 -5.32
N HIS A 352 12.83 -29.27 -5.06
CA HIS A 352 13.77 -29.74 -6.09
C HIS A 352 14.75 -30.79 -5.58
N GLY A 353 14.55 -31.31 -4.36
CA GLY A 353 15.24 -32.51 -3.87
C GLY A 353 16.71 -32.35 -3.53
N TRP A 354 17.21 -31.12 -3.41
CA TRP A 354 18.61 -30.88 -3.01
C TRP A 354 18.83 -31.06 -1.51
N ASP A 355 20.01 -31.54 -1.16
CA ASP A 355 20.37 -31.99 0.18
C ASP A 355 21.25 -30.96 0.91
N PHE A 356 20.98 -30.78 2.20
CA PHE A 356 21.78 -29.95 3.11
C PHE A 356 21.99 -30.71 4.42
N HIS A 357 23.06 -30.44 5.13
CA HIS A 357 23.30 -31.06 6.42
C HIS A 357 22.32 -30.48 7.46
N PRO A 358 21.51 -31.30 8.17
CA PRO A 358 20.42 -30.81 9.00
C PRO A 358 20.84 -29.87 10.15
N ARG A 359 22.10 -29.92 10.58
CA ARG A 359 22.61 -29.11 11.70
C ARG A 359 23.43 -27.91 11.28
N THR A 360 24.22 -28.05 10.23
CA THR A 360 25.23 -27.05 9.82
C THR A 360 24.80 -26.29 8.58
N GLY A 361 23.75 -26.75 7.87
CA GLY A 361 23.32 -26.17 6.61
C GLY A 361 24.25 -26.43 5.43
N GLN A 362 25.39 -27.10 5.63
CA GLN A 362 26.38 -27.36 4.57
C GLN A 362 25.81 -28.29 3.50
N SER A 363 26.13 -28.02 2.24
CA SER A 363 25.81 -28.91 1.14
C SER A 363 26.81 -30.09 1.04
N PRO A 364 26.50 -31.12 0.22
CA PRO A 364 27.42 -32.21 -0.05
C PRO A 364 28.79 -31.73 -0.57
N GLU A 365 29.82 -32.54 -0.35
CA GLU A 365 31.22 -32.20 -0.59
C GLU A 365 31.47 -31.69 -2.02
N GLY A 366 32.14 -30.55 -2.16
CA GLY A 366 32.47 -29.91 -3.44
C GLY A 366 31.46 -28.88 -3.96
N LEU A 367 30.45 -28.52 -3.15
CA LEU A 367 29.40 -27.55 -3.49
C LEU A 367 29.43 -26.36 -2.50
N ASP A 368 29.07 -25.14 -2.96
CA ASP A 368 29.17 -23.88 -2.19
C ASP A 368 27.83 -23.14 -2.13
N ASP A 369 26.87 -23.77 -1.48
CA ASP A 369 25.46 -23.34 -1.39
C ASP A 369 24.89 -23.56 0.02
N ALA A 370 25.74 -23.47 1.03
CA ALA A 370 25.37 -23.70 2.43
C ALA A 370 24.26 -22.75 2.91
N LEU A 371 23.43 -23.26 3.82
CA LEU A 371 22.32 -22.52 4.43
C LEU A 371 22.80 -21.62 5.57
N GLU A 372 22.17 -20.45 5.69
CA GLU A 372 22.25 -19.62 6.90
C GLU A 372 21.74 -20.43 8.10
N THR A 373 22.47 -20.35 9.22
CA THR A 373 22.11 -21.00 10.49
C THR A 373 21.84 -19.96 11.56
N PHE A 374 20.97 -20.28 12.51
CA PHE A 374 20.64 -19.42 13.65
C PHE A 374 21.03 -20.10 14.95
N PRO A 375 21.54 -19.34 15.95
CA PRO A 375 21.78 -19.86 17.30
C PRO A 375 20.53 -20.51 17.89
N VAL A 376 20.69 -21.68 18.52
CA VAL A 376 19.62 -22.40 19.22
C VAL A 376 19.98 -22.56 20.68
N GLU A 377 19.01 -22.32 21.56
CA GLU A 377 19.11 -22.56 23.00
C GLU A 377 17.93 -23.42 23.44
N VAL A 378 18.21 -24.55 24.08
CA VAL A 378 17.16 -25.38 24.69
C VAL A 378 17.01 -24.96 26.13
N ARG A 379 15.83 -24.49 26.50
CA ARG A 379 15.45 -24.10 27.86
C ARG A 379 14.43 -25.10 28.40
N ASP A 380 14.20 -25.07 29.71
CA ASP A 380 13.26 -25.99 30.37
C ASP A 380 11.85 -25.95 29.77
N ASP A 381 11.44 -24.79 29.26
CA ASP A 381 10.12 -24.56 28.70
C ASP A 381 10.07 -24.64 27.17
N GLY A 382 11.19 -24.85 26.44
CA GLY A 382 11.16 -25.05 25.00
C GLY A 382 12.48 -24.79 24.27
N VAL A 383 12.43 -24.86 22.95
CA VAL A 383 13.57 -24.59 22.05
C VAL A 383 13.46 -23.16 21.54
N TYR A 384 14.52 -22.38 21.73
CA TYR A 384 14.60 -20.98 21.37
C TYR A 384 15.58 -20.78 20.22
N VAL A 385 15.24 -19.88 19.31
CA VAL A 385 16.09 -19.46 18.19
C VAL A 385 16.48 -18.00 18.40
N GLY A 386 17.79 -17.74 18.39
CA GLY A 386 18.35 -16.39 18.48
C GLY A 386 18.35 -15.74 17.11
N ILE A 387 17.56 -14.67 16.96
CA ILE A 387 17.52 -13.87 15.74
C ILE A 387 18.10 -12.50 16.06
N GLU A 388 18.93 -11.95 15.17
CA GLU A 388 19.41 -10.58 15.32
C GLU A 388 18.22 -9.62 15.45
N ALA A 389 18.31 -8.67 16.39
CA ALA A 389 17.27 -7.66 16.55
C ALA A 389 16.98 -6.98 15.20
N GLU A 390 15.73 -7.07 14.76
CA GLU A 390 15.33 -6.48 13.48
C GLU A 390 15.56 -4.97 13.48
N GLU A 391 16.04 -4.46 12.36
CA GLU A 391 16.16 -3.03 12.18
C GLU A 391 14.77 -2.37 12.26
N PRO A 392 14.67 -1.16 12.84
CA PRO A 392 13.41 -0.45 12.89
C PRO A 392 12.82 -0.29 11.49
N HIS A 393 11.50 -0.50 11.39
CA HIS A 393 10.77 -0.33 10.14
C HIS A 393 11.05 1.04 9.52
N VAL A 394 11.58 1.04 8.29
CA VAL A 394 11.79 2.25 7.50
C VAL A 394 10.50 2.56 6.76
N ARG A 395 9.96 3.74 7.01
CA ARG A 395 8.71 4.20 6.38
C ARG A 395 8.77 4.07 4.86
N ASP A 396 7.76 3.42 4.29
CA ASP A 396 7.68 3.04 2.88
C ASP A 396 6.52 3.71 2.13
N ALA A 397 6.39 3.42 0.84
CA ALA A 397 5.32 3.93 -0.01
C ALA A 397 3.92 3.59 0.55
N SER A 398 3.71 2.36 1.04
CA SER A 398 2.42 1.94 1.57
C SER A 398 2.08 2.68 2.86
N ASP A 399 3.05 2.92 3.76
CA ASP A 399 2.83 3.73 4.97
C ASP A 399 2.35 5.14 4.62
N VAL A 400 2.99 5.78 3.64
CA VAL A 400 2.64 7.15 3.20
C VAL A 400 1.21 7.18 2.69
N MET A 401 0.80 6.19 1.90
CA MET A 401 -0.54 6.11 1.32
C MET A 401 -1.60 5.78 2.38
N VAL A 402 -1.36 4.80 3.26
CA VAL A 402 -2.28 4.44 4.34
C VAL A 402 -2.44 5.60 5.34
N GLU A 403 -1.34 6.27 5.70
CA GLU A 403 -1.37 7.49 6.52
C GLU A 403 -2.21 8.59 5.86
N THR A 404 -2.01 8.80 4.55
CA THR A 404 -2.78 9.79 3.78
C THR A 404 -4.27 9.48 3.83
N MET A 405 -4.70 8.27 3.48
CA MET A 405 -6.14 7.95 3.48
C MET A 405 -6.77 8.03 4.86
N THR A 406 -6.00 7.72 5.91
CA THR A 406 -6.43 7.87 7.31
C THR A 406 -6.64 9.35 7.65
N ARG A 407 -5.74 10.25 7.23
CA ARG A 407 -5.91 11.72 7.35
C ARG A 407 -7.09 12.24 6.56
N TRP A 408 -7.44 11.59 5.44
CA TRP A 408 -8.64 11.87 4.65
C TRP A 408 -9.94 11.33 5.26
N GLY A 409 -9.88 10.69 6.44
CA GLY A 409 -11.06 10.27 7.18
C GLY A 409 -11.50 8.83 6.91
N VAL A 410 -10.70 8.03 6.17
CA VAL A 410 -10.95 6.58 6.06
C VAL A 410 -10.68 5.94 7.42
N ARG A 411 -11.62 5.10 7.87
CA ARG A 411 -11.57 4.45 9.19
C ARG A 411 -11.66 2.93 9.11
N TRP A 412 -12.08 2.38 7.97
CA TRP A 412 -12.29 0.95 7.82
C TRP A 412 -11.76 0.43 6.50
N VAL A 413 -11.08 -0.72 6.59
CA VAL A 413 -10.68 -1.55 5.45
C VAL A 413 -11.32 -2.93 5.61
N PHE A 414 -11.95 -3.41 4.55
CA PHE A 414 -12.49 -4.77 4.44
C PHE A 414 -11.72 -5.50 3.35
N GLY A 415 -11.32 -6.76 3.54
CA GLY A 415 -10.62 -7.44 2.46
C GLY A 415 -9.95 -8.74 2.85
N MET A 416 -9.07 -9.21 1.97
CA MET A 416 -8.26 -10.40 2.20
C MET A 416 -6.79 -10.08 1.94
N VAL A 417 -5.95 -10.52 2.88
CA VAL A 417 -4.49 -10.46 2.76
C VAL A 417 -4.01 -11.65 1.93
N GLY A 418 -3.09 -11.41 1.01
CA GLY A 418 -2.40 -12.45 0.28
C GLY A 418 -1.19 -11.91 -0.46
N HIS A 419 -0.51 -12.80 -1.20
CA HIS A 419 0.86 -12.57 -1.69
C HIS A 419 1.10 -11.17 -2.28
N SER A 420 0.24 -10.73 -3.20
CA SER A 420 0.46 -9.48 -3.94
C SER A 420 0.00 -8.20 -3.23
N ASN A 421 -0.43 -8.26 -1.97
CA ASN A 421 -0.77 -7.06 -1.19
C ASN A 421 -0.14 -7.02 0.21
N LEU A 422 0.87 -7.87 0.48
CA LEU A 422 1.46 -8.02 1.81
C LEU A 422 2.06 -6.72 2.35
N GLY A 423 2.79 -5.95 1.53
CA GLY A 423 3.37 -4.68 1.98
C GLY A 423 2.31 -3.65 2.35
N LEU A 424 1.23 -3.56 1.56
CA LEU A 424 0.10 -2.71 1.87
C LEU A 424 -0.69 -3.18 3.11
N ALA A 425 -0.89 -4.50 3.24
CA ALA A 425 -1.56 -5.09 4.40
C ALA A 425 -0.78 -4.82 5.70
N ASP A 426 0.54 -4.86 5.65
CA ASP A 426 1.41 -4.58 6.79
C ASP A 426 1.36 -3.09 7.20
N ALA A 427 1.34 -2.16 6.23
CA ALA A 427 1.11 -0.74 6.49
C ALA A 427 -0.29 -0.48 7.11
N ILE A 428 -1.32 -1.21 6.67
CA ILE A 428 -2.66 -1.17 7.28
C ILE A 428 -2.62 -1.71 8.71
N ARG A 429 -1.94 -2.83 8.97
CA ARG A 429 -1.78 -3.42 10.30
C ARG A 429 -1.15 -2.43 11.28
N ARG A 430 -0.08 -1.74 10.88
CA ARG A 430 0.58 -0.70 11.70
C ARG A 430 -0.32 0.47 12.10
N ARG A 431 -1.38 0.74 11.33
CA ARG A 431 -2.43 1.72 11.70
C ARG A 431 -3.60 1.09 12.45
N ALA A 432 -3.83 -0.20 12.27
CA ALA A 432 -4.90 -0.91 12.94
C ALA A 432 -4.59 -1.25 14.40
N GLU A 433 -3.37 -1.68 14.70
CA GLU A 433 -2.93 -1.99 16.08
C GLU A 433 -3.12 -0.84 17.08
N PRO A 434 -2.76 0.42 16.78
CA PRO A 434 -3.04 1.55 17.66
C PRO A 434 -4.51 2.03 17.63
N GLY A 435 -5.35 1.48 16.74
CA GLY A 435 -6.76 1.85 16.60
C GLY A 435 -7.06 3.05 15.68
N ASP A 436 -6.11 3.49 14.85
CA ASP A 436 -6.34 4.56 13.88
C ASP A 436 -7.27 4.09 12.73
N LEU A 437 -7.27 2.78 12.46
CA LEU A 437 -8.03 2.14 11.37
C LEU A 437 -8.56 0.77 11.78
N GLY A 438 -9.82 0.45 11.48
CA GLY A 438 -10.37 -0.89 11.64
C GLY A 438 -10.12 -1.77 10.42
N TYR A 439 -9.72 -3.03 10.63
CA TYR A 439 -9.55 -4.02 9.55
C TYR A 439 -10.45 -5.24 9.77
N VAL A 440 -11.24 -5.59 8.74
CA VAL A 440 -12.10 -6.77 8.72
C VAL A 440 -11.67 -7.71 7.59
N GLY A 441 -11.12 -8.86 7.98
CA GLY A 441 -10.78 -9.95 7.08
C GLY A 441 -12.02 -10.77 6.70
N VAL A 442 -12.42 -10.74 5.44
CA VAL A 442 -13.64 -11.38 4.91
C VAL A 442 -13.38 -12.78 4.35
N ARG A 443 -14.43 -13.55 4.04
CA ARG A 443 -14.32 -14.84 3.34
C ARG A 443 -14.31 -14.71 1.82
N HIS A 444 -14.91 -13.66 1.28
CA HIS A 444 -14.96 -13.39 -0.15
C HIS A 444 -14.85 -11.89 -0.41
N GLU A 445 -14.02 -11.45 -1.37
CA GLU A 445 -13.77 -10.02 -1.60
C GLU A 445 -15.03 -9.25 -2.03
N GLY A 446 -15.96 -9.91 -2.74
CA GLY A 446 -17.30 -9.36 -3.01
C GLY A 446 -18.05 -8.88 -1.75
N ALA A 447 -17.90 -9.57 -0.61
CA ALA A 447 -18.48 -9.13 0.66
C ALA A 447 -17.80 -7.84 1.17
N ALA A 448 -16.47 -7.73 1.03
CA ALA A 448 -15.76 -6.49 1.34
C ALA A 448 -16.27 -5.32 0.47
N ALA A 449 -16.47 -5.54 -0.82
CA ALA A 449 -16.97 -4.52 -1.74
C ALA A 449 -18.38 -4.03 -1.38
N PHE A 450 -19.30 -4.93 -1.01
CA PHE A 450 -20.63 -4.56 -0.54
C PHE A 450 -20.64 -3.88 0.83
N ALA A 451 -19.77 -4.31 1.76
CA ALA A 451 -19.59 -3.64 3.04
C ALA A 451 -19.13 -2.19 2.85
N VAL A 452 -18.13 -1.97 1.98
CA VAL A 452 -17.63 -0.64 1.64
C VAL A 452 -18.71 0.20 0.94
N SER A 453 -19.46 -0.38 0.00
CA SER A 453 -20.60 0.29 -0.63
C SER A 453 -21.62 0.77 0.39
N ALA A 454 -22.04 -0.10 1.31
CA ALA A 454 -23.01 0.21 2.36
C ALA A 454 -22.50 1.27 3.34
N TYR A 455 -21.23 1.18 3.75
CA TYR A 455 -20.57 2.19 4.57
C TYR A 455 -20.60 3.57 3.87
N GLY A 456 -20.26 3.63 2.58
CA GLY A 456 -20.30 4.87 1.79
C GLY A 456 -21.72 5.43 1.63
N LYS A 457 -22.72 4.56 1.41
CA LYS A 457 -24.15 4.94 1.35
C LYS A 457 -24.61 5.58 2.67
N LEU A 458 -24.24 4.97 3.80
CA LEU A 458 -24.63 5.39 5.13
C LEU A 458 -23.92 6.69 5.56
N THR A 459 -22.59 6.72 5.49
CA THR A 459 -21.78 7.77 6.10
C THR A 459 -21.51 8.96 5.18
N GLY A 460 -21.58 8.74 3.86
CA GLY A 460 -21.09 9.69 2.86
C GLY A 460 -19.56 9.81 2.81
N ARG A 461 -18.81 8.96 3.52
CA ARG A 461 -17.34 8.90 3.54
C ARG A 461 -16.85 7.57 2.96
N PRO A 462 -15.65 7.55 2.34
CA PRO A 462 -15.10 6.31 1.81
C PRO A 462 -14.64 5.36 2.91
N ALA A 463 -14.94 4.08 2.73
CA ALA A 463 -14.17 2.95 3.28
C ALA A 463 -13.35 2.29 2.14
N ALA A 464 -12.47 1.37 2.49
CA ALA A 464 -11.57 0.74 1.52
C ALA A 464 -11.74 -0.77 1.43
N CYS A 465 -11.65 -1.31 0.22
CA CYS A 465 -11.49 -2.73 -0.04
C CYS A 465 -9.99 -3.05 -0.18
N LEU A 466 -9.53 -4.19 0.34
CA LEU A 466 -8.20 -4.73 0.11
C LEU A 466 -8.30 -6.10 -0.60
N ALA A 467 -7.65 -6.26 -1.74
CA ALA A 467 -7.60 -7.53 -2.46
C ALA A 467 -6.24 -7.78 -3.10
N ILE A 468 -5.94 -9.05 -3.40
CA ILE A 468 -4.77 -9.45 -4.18
C ILE A 468 -4.97 -9.17 -5.68
N ALA A 469 -3.90 -9.32 -6.46
CA ALA A 469 -3.94 -9.37 -7.92
C ALA A 469 -4.87 -10.48 -8.45
N GLY A 470 -5.23 -10.38 -9.73
CA GLY A 470 -5.97 -11.42 -10.44
C GLY A 470 -7.36 -11.69 -9.84
N PRO A 471 -7.64 -12.93 -9.38
CA PRO A 471 -8.99 -13.34 -8.96
C PRO A 471 -9.55 -12.50 -7.81
N GLY A 472 -8.72 -12.16 -6.82
CA GLY A 472 -9.18 -11.39 -5.66
C GLY A 472 -9.65 -9.98 -6.05
N ALA A 473 -8.91 -9.31 -6.93
CA ALA A 473 -9.33 -8.03 -7.49
C ALA A 473 -10.63 -8.16 -8.29
N THR A 474 -10.77 -9.17 -9.15
CA THR A 474 -11.99 -9.34 -9.97
C THR A 474 -13.23 -9.66 -9.12
N ASN A 475 -13.07 -10.33 -7.97
CA ASN A 475 -14.16 -10.60 -7.03
C ASN A 475 -14.77 -9.32 -6.42
N LEU A 476 -14.06 -8.19 -6.45
CA LEU A 476 -14.58 -6.90 -5.98
C LEU A 476 -15.60 -6.27 -6.93
N LEU A 477 -15.58 -6.63 -8.23
CA LEU A 477 -16.24 -5.84 -9.29
C LEU A 477 -17.74 -5.65 -9.06
N THR A 478 -18.48 -6.68 -8.65
CA THR A 478 -19.95 -6.58 -8.46
C THR A 478 -20.31 -5.60 -7.35
N GLY A 479 -19.66 -5.70 -6.18
CA GLY A 479 -19.92 -4.79 -5.07
C GLY A 479 -19.43 -3.37 -5.33
N LEU A 480 -18.34 -3.20 -6.09
CA LEU A 480 -17.88 -1.89 -6.54
C LEU A 480 -18.80 -1.28 -7.60
N TRP A 481 -19.42 -2.09 -8.46
CA TRP A 481 -20.46 -1.63 -9.37
C TRP A 481 -21.65 -1.09 -8.60
N ASP A 482 -22.06 -1.78 -7.53
CA ASP A 482 -23.10 -1.29 -6.62
C ASP A 482 -22.72 0.06 -6.02
N ALA A 483 -21.50 0.22 -5.50
CA ALA A 483 -21.01 1.51 -5.01
C ALA A 483 -21.04 2.60 -6.09
N ASN A 484 -20.56 2.30 -7.30
CA ASN A 484 -20.50 3.25 -8.41
C ASN A 484 -21.90 3.72 -8.83
N VAL A 485 -22.84 2.81 -9.12
CA VAL A 485 -24.16 3.17 -9.62
C VAL A 485 -25.08 3.76 -8.56
N ASP A 486 -24.88 3.38 -7.29
CA ASP A 486 -25.60 4.00 -6.16
C ASP A 486 -24.94 5.27 -5.63
N ARG A 487 -23.81 5.67 -6.22
CA ARG A 487 -23.04 6.86 -5.88
C ARG A 487 -22.53 6.86 -4.43
N ALA A 488 -21.92 5.75 -4.03
CA ALA A 488 -21.25 5.58 -2.74
C ALA A 488 -19.74 5.82 -2.90
N PRO A 489 -19.13 6.70 -2.08
CA PRO A 489 -17.68 6.87 -2.07
C PRO A 489 -17.00 5.58 -1.58
N ALA A 490 -16.05 5.06 -2.35
CA ALA A 490 -15.36 3.82 -2.04
C ALA A 490 -13.92 3.84 -2.56
N LEU A 491 -13.03 3.14 -1.87
CA LEU A 491 -11.66 2.88 -2.34
C LEU A 491 -11.50 1.39 -2.63
N ALA A 492 -10.89 1.05 -3.76
CA ALA A 492 -10.45 -0.30 -4.08
C ALA A 492 -8.92 -0.30 -4.10
N LEU A 493 -8.30 -1.04 -3.19
CA LEU A 493 -6.85 -1.18 -3.07
C LEU A 493 -6.49 -2.60 -3.49
N THR A 494 -5.88 -2.75 -4.67
CA THR A 494 -5.58 -4.07 -5.23
C THR A 494 -4.08 -4.27 -5.38
N GLY A 495 -3.60 -5.43 -4.97
CA GLY A 495 -2.27 -5.91 -5.35
C GLY A 495 -2.11 -6.08 -6.85
N GLN A 496 -0.88 -6.13 -7.33
CA GLN A 496 -0.53 -6.44 -8.72
C GLN A 496 0.84 -7.10 -8.78
N VAL A 497 1.04 -7.95 -9.77
CA VAL A 497 2.37 -8.50 -10.07
C VAL A 497 3.38 -7.37 -10.30
N GLN A 498 4.66 -7.69 -10.11
CA GLN A 498 5.72 -6.69 -10.25
C GLN A 498 5.75 -6.03 -11.64
N THR A 499 6.09 -4.74 -11.71
CA THR A 499 5.96 -3.98 -12.97
C THR A 499 6.79 -4.55 -14.12
N GLN A 500 7.94 -5.18 -13.86
CA GLN A 500 8.83 -5.73 -14.89
C GLN A 500 8.30 -7.00 -15.57
N VAL A 501 7.30 -7.68 -15.00
CA VAL A 501 6.70 -8.89 -15.60
C VAL A 501 5.35 -8.63 -16.26
N LEU A 502 4.81 -7.41 -16.15
CA LEU A 502 3.59 -7.02 -16.84
C LEU A 502 3.71 -7.20 -18.36
N GLY A 503 2.64 -7.71 -18.97
CA GLY A 503 2.53 -8.02 -20.39
C GLY A 503 3.06 -9.40 -20.78
N ARG A 504 3.59 -10.19 -19.84
CA ARG A 504 4.19 -11.52 -20.11
C ARG A 504 3.27 -12.69 -19.79
N GLY A 505 2.08 -12.43 -19.23
CA GLY A 505 1.16 -13.47 -18.77
C GLY A 505 1.64 -14.12 -17.48
N ALA A 506 2.15 -13.32 -16.54
CA ALA A 506 2.56 -13.81 -15.23
C ALA A 506 1.38 -14.42 -14.47
N PHE A 507 1.67 -15.30 -13.51
CA PHE A 507 0.63 -15.92 -12.69
C PHE A 507 -0.20 -14.83 -11.97
N GLN A 508 -1.53 -14.91 -12.08
CA GLN A 508 -2.50 -13.92 -11.57
C GLN A 508 -2.43 -12.51 -12.20
N GLU A 509 -1.70 -12.34 -13.30
CA GLU A 509 -1.68 -11.07 -14.03
C GLU A 509 -3.02 -10.80 -14.73
N ILE A 510 -3.61 -9.64 -14.44
CA ILE A 510 -4.75 -9.07 -15.18
C ILE A 510 -4.45 -7.58 -15.39
N ASP A 511 -4.84 -7.02 -16.54
CA ASP A 511 -4.89 -5.56 -16.71
C ASP A 511 -6.01 -4.98 -15.83
N LEU A 512 -5.68 -4.77 -14.55
CA LEU A 512 -6.63 -4.28 -13.56
C LEU A 512 -7.10 -2.86 -13.87
N LYS A 513 -6.30 -2.03 -14.55
CA LYS A 513 -6.71 -0.69 -14.92
C LYS A 513 -7.82 -0.74 -15.97
N ALA A 514 -7.67 -1.59 -16.99
CA ALA A 514 -8.73 -1.82 -17.97
C ALA A 514 -9.96 -2.51 -17.36
N ALA A 515 -9.75 -3.56 -16.56
CA ALA A 515 -10.84 -4.30 -15.92
C ALA A 515 -11.73 -3.42 -15.01
N PHE A 516 -11.12 -2.46 -14.31
CA PHE A 516 -11.84 -1.55 -13.43
C PHE A 516 -12.29 -0.25 -14.11
N GLY A 517 -11.91 -0.01 -15.38
CA GLY A 517 -12.18 1.26 -16.07
C GLY A 517 -13.67 1.61 -16.19
N GLY A 518 -14.56 0.62 -16.20
CA GLY A 518 -16.01 0.84 -16.20
C GLY A 518 -16.61 1.16 -14.83
N VAL A 519 -15.96 0.73 -13.74
CA VAL A 519 -16.47 0.86 -12.37
C VAL A 519 -15.82 2.00 -11.59
N ALA A 520 -14.55 2.30 -11.87
CA ALA A 520 -13.78 3.31 -11.16
C ALA A 520 -13.86 4.69 -11.85
N GLN A 521 -14.23 5.71 -11.09
CA GLN A 521 -14.19 7.11 -11.52
C GLN A 521 -12.77 7.69 -11.55
N PHE A 522 -11.86 7.04 -10.82
CA PHE A 522 -10.44 7.31 -10.80
C PHE A 522 -9.70 5.99 -10.65
N SER A 523 -8.73 5.69 -11.53
CA SER A 523 -7.89 4.51 -11.40
C SER A 523 -6.44 4.84 -11.72
N ALA A 524 -5.53 4.40 -10.86
CA ALA A 524 -4.09 4.64 -11.02
C ALA A 524 -3.25 3.46 -10.54
N ILE A 525 -2.10 3.27 -11.19
CA ILE A 525 -1.06 2.33 -10.77
C ILE A 525 -0.02 3.12 -9.98
N VAL A 526 0.37 2.59 -8.81
CA VAL A 526 1.46 3.15 -8.02
C VAL A 526 2.78 2.68 -8.65
N LEU A 527 3.61 3.62 -9.08
CA LEU A 527 4.92 3.35 -9.66
C LEU A 527 6.03 3.70 -8.65
N PRO A 528 7.26 3.19 -8.77
CA PRO A 528 8.35 3.45 -7.83
C PRO A 528 8.65 4.94 -7.55
N GLY A 529 8.37 5.82 -8.52
CA GLY A 529 8.55 7.27 -8.41
C GLY A 529 7.26 8.08 -8.26
N SER A 530 6.12 7.44 -7.98
CA SER A 530 4.86 8.15 -7.79
C SER A 530 4.90 9.08 -6.57
N PRO A 531 4.25 10.25 -6.60
CA PRO A 531 4.08 11.10 -5.43
C PRO A 531 3.03 10.47 -4.51
N PHE A 532 3.42 9.48 -3.70
CA PHE A 532 2.53 8.57 -2.97
C PHE A 532 1.40 9.27 -2.21
N GLY A 533 1.72 10.31 -1.43
CA GLY A 533 0.74 11.09 -0.68
C GLY A 533 -0.22 11.91 -1.56
N GLU A 534 0.24 12.48 -2.68
CA GLU A 534 -0.63 13.19 -3.62
C GLU A 534 -1.53 12.24 -4.40
N LEU A 535 -0.99 11.09 -4.81
CA LEU A 535 -1.75 10.08 -5.53
C LEU A 535 -2.90 9.54 -4.67
N MET A 536 -2.63 9.22 -3.41
CA MET A 536 -3.69 8.78 -2.49
C MET A 536 -4.68 9.91 -2.16
N SER A 537 -4.21 11.16 -2.04
CA SER A 537 -5.08 12.32 -1.85
C SER A 537 -6.04 12.50 -3.04
N LEU A 538 -5.57 12.31 -4.27
CA LEU A 538 -6.42 12.34 -5.47
C LEU A 538 -7.44 11.20 -5.46
N ALA A 539 -7.05 10.00 -5.02
CA ALA A 539 -7.98 8.87 -4.89
C ALA A 539 -9.12 9.19 -3.91
N CYS A 540 -8.80 9.66 -2.70
CA CYS A 540 -9.78 10.07 -1.69
C CYS A 540 -10.66 11.22 -2.19
N LYS A 541 -10.06 12.26 -2.78
CA LYS A 541 -10.78 13.41 -3.33
C LYS A 541 -11.78 13.00 -4.41
N ASN A 542 -11.38 12.13 -5.34
CA ASN A 542 -12.27 11.64 -6.40
C ASN A 542 -13.39 10.78 -5.82
N ALA A 543 -13.10 9.88 -4.88
CA ALA A 543 -14.13 9.05 -4.26
C ALA A 543 -15.21 9.92 -3.60
N ILE A 544 -14.81 10.97 -2.87
CA ILE A 544 -15.72 11.90 -2.17
C ILE A 544 -16.49 12.79 -3.17
N LEU A 545 -15.80 13.49 -4.08
CA LEU A 545 -16.42 14.47 -4.97
C LEU A 545 -17.27 13.84 -6.06
N ARG A 546 -16.78 12.75 -6.69
CA ARG A 546 -17.54 12.01 -7.70
C ARG A 546 -18.61 11.12 -7.07
N ARG A 547 -18.47 10.82 -5.76
CA ARG A 547 -19.30 9.89 -5.00
C ARG A 547 -19.29 8.52 -5.68
N GLY A 548 -18.12 7.94 -5.83
CA GLY A 548 -17.92 6.69 -6.56
C GLY A 548 -16.65 5.98 -6.15
N VAL A 549 -16.24 5.00 -6.97
CA VAL A 549 -15.07 4.16 -6.71
C VAL A 549 -13.80 4.84 -7.20
N SER A 550 -12.78 4.93 -6.34
CA SER A 550 -11.40 5.16 -6.74
C SER A 550 -10.59 3.88 -6.56
N HIS A 551 -9.80 3.52 -7.56
CA HIS A 551 -9.03 2.28 -7.61
C HIS A 551 -7.52 2.58 -7.65
N ILE A 552 -6.77 1.96 -6.74
CA ILE A 552 -5.32 2.08 -6.65
C ILE A 552 -4.71 0.70 -6.76
N ILE A 553 -3.81 0.54 -7.71
CA ILE A 553 -3.15 -0.72 -8.06
C ILE A 553 -1.72 -0.67 -7.53
N TYR A 554 -1.34 -1.64 -6.70
CA TYR A 554 -0.07 -1.69 -5.99
C TYR A 554 0.80 -2.86 -6.49
N PRO A 555 1.75 -2.61 -7.41
CA PRO A 555 2.75 -3.62 -7.78
C PRO A 555 3.59 -4.06 -6.57
N ASP A 556 3.93 -5.36 -6.49
CA ASP A 556 4.58 -5.97 -5.31
C ASP A 556 5.84 -5.21 -4.86
N GLU A 557 6.72 -4.84 -5.79
CA GLU A 557 8.00 -4.18 -5.51
C GLU A 557 7.86 -2.72 -5.09
N VAL A 558 6.72 -2.10 -5.40
CA VAL A 558 6.46 -0.70 -5.07
C VAL A 558 5.94 -0.56 -3.64
N GLN A 559 5.20 -1.55 -3.15
CA GLN A 559 4.54 -1.50 -1.84
C GLN A 559 5.52 -1.21 -0.69
N THR A 560 6.69 -1.85 -0.72
CA THR A 560 7.73 -1.74 0.32
C THR A 560 8.89 -0.84 -0.11
N LYS A 561 8.70 0.01 -1.12
CA LYS A 561 9.73 0.95 -1.57
C LYS A 561 10.00 1.98 -0.46
N PRO A 562 11.24 2.12 0.05
CA PRO A 562 11.54 3.09 1.10
C PRO A 562 11.18 4.52 0.69
N ALA A 563 10.48 5.23 1.59
CA ALA A 563 9.99 6.59 1.38
C ALA A 563 10.00 7.40 2.69
N PRO A 564 11.15 7.48 3.41
CA PRO A 564 11.21 8.08 4.75
C PRO A 564 10.75 9.54 4.75
N ASP A 565 11.14 10.31 3.75
CA ASP A 565 10.87 11.75 3.65
C ASP A 565 9.60 12.10 2.85
N ALA A 566 8.85 11.11 2.34
CA ALA A 566 7.70 11.38 1.49
C ALA A 566 6.50 11.91 2.30
N PRO A 567 5.96 13.11 2.02
CA PRO A 567 4.89 13.67 2.84
C PRO A 567 3.57 12.91 2.64
N ALA A 568 2.86 12.66 3.74
CA ALA A 568 1.47 12.19 3.69
C ALA A 568 0.51 13.38 3.46
N GLY A 569 -0.47 13.19 2.58
CA GLY A 569 -1.45 14.22 2.25
C GLY A 569 -2.59 14.36 3.26
N SER A 570 -3.38 15.43 3.14
CA SER A 570 -4.59 15.70 3.95
C SER A 570 -5.67 16.38 3.09
N PRO A 571 -6.94 16.43 3.53
CA PRO A 571 -7.99 17.15 2.80
C PRO A 571 -7.83 18.69 2.82
N ASP A 572 -6.95 19.24 3.67
CA ASP A 572 -6.79 20.68 3.88
C ASP A 572 -6.34 21.38 2.60
N GLY A 573 -7.04 22.46 2.23
CA GLY A 573 -6.81 23.19 0.98
C GLY A 573 -7.16 22.40 -0.30
N ARG A 574 -7.66 21.16 -0.19
CA ARG A 574 -7.99 20.29 -1.33
C ARG A 574 -9.49 20.11 -1.56
N MET A 575 -10.34 20.43 -0.58
CA MET A 575 -11.80 20.28 -0.64
C MET A 575 -12.53 21.64 -0.65
N PRO A 576 -13.45 21.89 -1.60
CA PRO A 576 -14.30 23.07 -1.57
C PRO A 576 -15.50 22.90 -0.62
N ASP A 577 -16.16 23.99 -0.23
CA ASP A 577 -17.51 23.91 0.32
C ASP A 577 -18.47 23.43 -0.77
N LEU A 578 -19.21 22.37 -0.48
CA LEU A 578 -20.14 21.74 -1.43
C LEU A 578 -21.55 22.37 -1.37
N ARG A 579 -21.79 23.31 -0.44
CA ARG A 579 -23.06 24.04 -0.32
C ARG A 579 -23.17 25.14 -1.37
N THR A 580 -23.61 24.77 -2.56
CA THR A 580 -23.86 25.69 -3.67
C THR A 580 -25.32 26.14 -3.69
N ALA A 581 -25.55 27.45 -3.68
CA ALA A 581 -26.88 28.03 -3.84
C ALA A 581 -27.34 27.99 -5.31
N PRO A 582 -28.65 27.87 -5.57
CA PRO A 582 -29.18 27.97 -6.92
C PRO A 582 -29.05 29.40 -7.48
N SER A 583 -29.08 29.54 -8.81
CA SER A 583 -29.16 30.86 -9.43
C SER A 583 -30.48 31.55 -9.04
N ALA A 584 -30.45 32.88 -8.95
CA ALA A 584 -31.64 33.66 -8.61
C ALA A 584 -32.80 33.38 -9.57
N SER A 585 -32.52 33.27 -10.87
CA SER A 585 -33.54 32.98 -11.89
C SER A 585 -34.17 31.59 -11.74
N ALA A 586 -33.39 30.56 -11.44
CA ALA A 586 -33.92 29.22 -11.21
C ALA A 586 -34.75 29.16 -9.93
N LEU A 587 -34.28 29.83 -8.87
CA LEU A 587 -35.01 29.93 -7.61
C LEU A 587 -36.34 30.69 -7.78
N ASP A 588 -36.33 31.82 -8.47
CA ASP A 588 -37.53 32.61 -8.73
C ASP A 588 -38.56 31.84 -9.57
N ALA A 589 -38.11 31.10 -10.59
CA ALA A 589 -38.96 30.22 -11.38
C ALA A 589 -39.58 29.09 -10.53
N ALA A 590 -38.81 28.49 -9.63
CA ALA A 590 -39.29 27.46 -8.72
C ALA A 590 -40.33 28.01 -7.74
N VAL A 591 -40.08 29.18 -7.16
CA VAL A 591 -41.03 29.88 -6.27
C VAL A 591 -42.31 30.23 -7.02
N ALA A 592 -42.22 30.72 -8.26
CA ALA A 592 -43.38 31.05 -9.08
C ALA A 592 -44.23 29.81 -9.38
N ALA A 593 -43.60 28.70 -9.77
CA ALA A 593 -44.29 27.43 -10.01
C ALA A 593 -44.97 26.91 -8.73
N LEU A 594 -44.27 26.95 -7.60
CA LEU A 594 -44.82 26.55 -6.29
C LEU A 594 -46.00 27.43 -5.89
N ARG A 595 -45.94 28.76 -6.04
CA ARG A 595 -47.05 29.66 -5.69
C ARG A 595 -48.30 29.47 -6.54
N ALA A 596 -48.15 29.00 -7.78
CA ALA A 596 -49.28 28.69 -8.65
C ALA A 596 -49.98 27.36 -8.30
N ALA A 597 -49.33 26.48 -7.54
CA ALA A 597 -49.87 25.19 -7.13
C ALA A 597 -50.88 25.33 -5.99
N LYS A 598 -51.82 24.38 -5.91
CA LYS A 598 -52.79 24.24 -4.81
C LYS A 598 -52.51 23.00 -3.97
N ARG A 599 -52.02 21.91 -4.58
CA ARG A 599 -51.78 20.62 -3.93
C ARG A 599 -50.39 20.09 -4.29
N PRO A 600 -49.31 20.78 -3.88
CA PRO A 600 -47.95 20.29 -4.11
C PRO A 600 -47.70 19.00 -3.31
N VAL A 601 -46.75 18.19 -3.78
CA VAL A 601 -46.19 17.03 -3.07
C VAL A 601 -44.66 17.05 -3.18
N ILE A 602 -43.98 16.77 -2.07
CA ILE A 602 -42.51 16.60 -2.05
C ILE A 602 -42.17 15.14 -2.31
N ILE A 603 -41.31 14.89 -3.31
CA ILE A 603 -40.73 13.57 -3.57
C ILE A 603 -39.26 13.58 -3.15
N VAL A 604 -38.94 12.79 -2.13
CA VAL A 604 -37.58 12.70 -1.57
C VAL A 604 -36.86 11.47 -2.13
N GLY A 605 -35.73 11.72 -2.80
CA GLY A 605 -34.77 10.69 -3.21
C GLY A 605 -33.63 10.53 -2.20
N HIS A 606 -32.80 9.50 -2.40
CA HIS A 606 -31.68 9.22 -1.50
C HIS A 606 -30.65 10.37 -1.45
N GLY A 607 -30.59 11.22 -2.48
CA GLY A 607 -29.73 12.40 -2.52
C GLY A 607 -30.03 13.44 -1.44
N ALA A 608 -31.26 13.46 -0.91
CA ALA A 608 -31.72 14.41 0.09
C ALA A 608 -31.48 13.96 1.56
N ARG A 609 -30.84 12.81 1.78
CA ARG A 609 -30.73 12.17 3.11
C ARG A 609 -30.12 13.04 4.22
N PHE A 610 -29.24 13.97 3.85
CA PHE A 610 -28.59 14.88 4.79
C PHE A 610 -29.30 16.24 4.92
N SER A 611 -30.41 16.43 4.22
CA SER A 611 -31.16 17.69 4.15
C SER A 611 -32.58 17.56 4.72
N MET A 612 -32.91 16.44 5.36
CA MET A 612 -34.27 16.13 5.82
C MET A 612 -34.79 17.09 6.88
N THR A 613 -33.92 17.67 7.72
CA THR A 613 -34.34 18.70 8.70
C THR A 613 -34.97 19.91 7.99
N SER A 614 -34.33 20.44 6.94
CA SER A 614 -34.87 21.56 6.17
C SER A 614 -36.12 21.17 5.38
N ILE A 615 -36.15 19.95 4.83
CA ILE A 615 -37.30 19.43 4.05
C ILE A 615 -38.54 19.24 4.94
N ALA A 616 -38.38 18.62 6.11
CA ALA A 616 -39.46 18.41 7.07
C ALA A 616 -40.01 19.76 7.55
N ALA A 617 -39.14 20.74 7.85
CA ALA A 617 -39.56 22.07 8.24
C ALA A 617 -40.41 22.78 7.16
N LEU A 618 -40.01 22.70 5.88
CA LEU A 618 -40.80 23.22 4.76
C LEU A 618 -42.16 22.50 4.65
N ALA A 619 -42.15 21.17 4.75
CA ALA A 619 -43.35 20.35 4.66
C ALA A 619 -44.35 20.71 5.77
N ASP A 620 -43.90 20.77 7.02
CA ASP A 620 -44.73 21.04 8.18
C ASP A 620 -45.36 22.43 8.15
N GLU A 621 -44.58 23.43 7.78
CA GLU A 621 -45.09 24.79 7.76
C GLU A 621 -46.15 25.03 6.68
N LEU A 622 -46.00 24.36 5.54
CA LEU A 622 -46.85 24.57 4.37
C LEU A 622 -47.89 23.46 4.17
N GLY A 623 -47.91 22.43 5.03
CA GLY A 623 -48.87 21.33 4.96
C GLY A 623 -48.67 20.41 3.75
N ILE A 624 -47.43 20.25 3.28
CA ILE A 624 -47.10 19.54 2.04
C ILE A 624 -46.75 18.07 2.33
N PRO A 625 -47.45 17.08 1.73
CA PRO A 625 -47.12 15.67 1.89
C PRO A 625 -45.73 15.33 1.35
N VAL A 626 -45.06 14.38 2.00
CA VAL A 626 -43.74 13.90 1.64
C VAL A 626 -43.81 12.41 1.30
N VAL A 627 -43.49 12.09 0.05
CA VAL A 627 -43.34 10.70 -0.42
C VAL A 627 -41.85 10.40 -0.62
N THR A 628 -41.44 9.16 -0.37
CA THR A 628 -40.05 8.75 -0.59
C THR A 628 -39.94 7.87 -1.82
N THR A 629 -38.81 7.96 -2.53
CA THR A 629 -38.36 6.82 -3.34
C THR A 629 -38.04 5.64 -2.41
N PHE A 630 -37.91 4.43 -2.97
CA PHE A 630 -37.63 3.28 -2.10
C PHE A 630 -36.27 3.38 -1.39
N LYS A 631 -35.21 3.84 -2.08
CA LYS A 631 -33.90 4.12 -1.48
C LYS A 631 -33.91 5.23 -0.41
N ALA A 632 -34.97 6.02 -0.34
CA ALA A 632 -35.17 7.06 0.67
C ALA A 632 -36.17 6.65 1.77
N LYS A 633 -36.62 5.39 1.79
CA LYS A 633 -37.46 4.89 2.88
C LYS A 633 -36.76 5.13 4.23
N GLY A 634 -37.53 5.60 5.21
CA GLY A 634 -37.04 5.90 6.55
C GLY A 634 -36.45 7.30 6.74
N GLN A 635 -36.28 8.08 5.66
CA GLN A 635 -35.86 9.49 5.77
C GLN A 635 -36.95 10.39 6.37
N ILE A 636 -38.21 10.00 6.24
CA ILE A 636 -39.33 10.54 6.99
C ILE A 636 -40.13 9.37 7.57
N SER A 637 -40.63 9.53 8.79
CA SER A 637 -41.42 8.48 9.43
C SER A 637 -42.78 8.30 8.74
N ASP A 638 -43.22 7.05 8.62
CA ASP A 638 -44.58 6.69 8.21
C ASP A 638 -45.64 7.07 9.28
N ALA A 639 -45.21 7.45 10.49
CA ALA A 639 -46.05 8.05 11.53
C ALA A 639 -46.09 9.59 11.48
N HIS A 640 -45.27 10.22 10.63
CA HIS A 640 -45.27 11.67 10.47
C HIS A 640 -46.64 12.13 9.88
N PRO A 641 -47.24 13.25 10.34
CA PRO A 641 -48.53 13.72 9.84
C PRO A 641 -48.60 13.98 8.32
N LEU A 642 -47.43 14.17 7.70
CA LEU A 642 -47.26 14.39 6.27
C LEU A 642 -46.44 13.28 5.57
N GLY A 643 -46.03 12.22 6.29
CA GLY A 643 -45.28 11.11 5.71
C GLY A 643 -46.21 10.16 4.96
N CYS A 644 -45.95 9.90 3.68
CA CYS A 644 -46.82 9.10 2.82
C CYS A 644 -46.27 7.72 2.47
N GLY A 645 -45.06 7.41 2.95
CA GLY A 645 -44.34 6.18 2.64
C GLY A 645 -43.74 6.15 1.23
N VAL A 646 -43.45 4.93 0.78
CA VAL A 646 -42.69 4.68 -0.46
C VAL A 646 -43.59 4.77 -1.68
N LEU A 647 -43.15 5.50 -2.70
CA LEU A 647 -43.77 5.58 -4.01
C LEU A 647 -43.29 4.46 -4.94
N GLY A 648 -44.20 3.92 -5.76
CA GLY A 648 -43.88 3.04 -6.89
C GLY A 648 -44.18 1.56 -6.66
N ARG A 649 -43.55 0.68 -7.47
CA ARG A 649 -43.87 -0.75 -7.56
C ARG A 649 -43.71 -1.51 -6.23
N SER A 650 -42.78 -1.07 -5.40
CA SER A 650 -42.47 -1.63 -4.07
C SER A 650 -43.08 -0.82 -2.93
N GLY A 651 -43.94 0.15 -3.26
CA GLY A 651 -44.43 1.16 -2.34
C GLY A 651 -45.84 0.90 -1.80
N THR A 652 -46.36 1.93 -1.13
CA THR A 652 -47.68 1.93 -0.50
C THR A 652 -48.73 2.58 -1.43
N PRO A 653 -50.01 2.15 -1.36
CA PRO A 653 -51.11 2.86 -2.02
C PRO A 653 -51.34 4.29 -1.50
N VAL A 654 -50.75 4.65 -0.35
CA VAL A 654 -50.78 6.00 0.22
C VAL A 654 -49.97 6.94 -0.66
N ALA A 655 -48.68 6.65 -0.90
CA ALA A 655 -47.82 7.49 -1.72
C ALA A 655 -48.32 7.64 -3.17
N SER A 656 -48.82 6.55 -3.77
CA SER A 656 -49.37 6.58 -5.13
C SER A 656 -50.59 7.50 -5.26
N TRP A 657 -51.44 7.58 -4.24
CA TRP A 657 -52.59 8.49 -4.23
C TRP A 657 -52.13 9.94 -4.26
N PHE A 658 -51.17 10.32 -3.41
CA PHE A 658 -50.64 11.69 -3.37
C PHE A 658 -49.97 12.12 -4.68
N MET A 659 -49.21 11.24 -5.34
CA MET A 659 -48.65 11.56 -6.64
C MET A 659 -49.74 11.85 -7.69
N ASN A 660 -50.84 11.10 -7.68
CA ASN A 660 -51.94 11.27 -8.64
C ASN A 660 -52.72 12.56 -8.40
N GLU A 661 -53.00 12.88 -7.14
CA GLU A 661 -53.76 14.07 -6.73
C GLU A 661 -52.93 15.37 -6.74
N ALA A 662 -51.60 15.26 -6.86
CA ALA A 662 -50.72 16.43 -6.92
C ALA A 662 -50.92 17.22 -8.22
N ASP A 663 -50.89 18.54 -8.14
CA ASP A 663 -50.77 19.44 -9.30
C ASP A 663 -49.32 19.85 -9.58
N LEU A 664 -48.44 19.79 -8.56
CA LEU A 664 -47.01 20.03 -8.67
C LEU A 664 -46.19 19.03 -7.84
N LEU A 665 -45.07 18.57 -8.40
CA LEU A 665 -44.10 17.71 -7.72
C LEU A 665 -42.81 18.48 -7.45
N LEU A 666 -42.45 18.65 -6.17
CA LEU A 666 -41.14 19.13 -5.75
C LEU A 666 -40.22 17.93 -5.52
N VAL A 667 -39.37 17.63 -6.50
CA VAL A 667 -38.52 16.43 -6.51
C VAL A 667 -37.11 16.79 -6.04
N LEU A 668 -36.69 16.20 -4.92
CA LEU A 668 -35.44 16.53 -4.24
C LEU A 668 -34.48 15.33 -4.28
N GLY A 669 -33.35 15.48 -4.99
CA GLY A 669 -32.27 14.48 -5.00
C GLY A 669 -32.71 13.09 -5.45
N SER A 670 -33.58 13.02 -6.46
CA SER A 670 -34.14 11.79 -7.01
C SER A 670 -33.77 11.62 -8.48
N SER A 671 -33.58 10.37 -8.87
CA SER A 671 -33.04 9.94 -10.14
C SER A 671 -34.08 9.37 -11.12
N PHE A 672 -35.38 9.51 -10.80
CA PHE A 672 -36.50 9.17 -11.67
C PHE A 672 -36.48 7.72 -12.18
N SER A 673 -36.18 6.76 -11.28
CA SER A 673 -36.28 5.34 -11.62
C SER A 673 -37.71 4.95 -12.03
N ASN A 674 -37.83 4.11 -13.05
CA ASN A 674 -39.11 3.51 -13.47
C ASN A 674 -39.77 2.69 -12.36
N HIS A 675 -39.00 2.24 -11.35
CA HIS A 675 -39.55 1.56 -10.17
C HIS A 675 -40.30 2.52 -9.25
N THR A 676 -39.83 3.77 -9.14
CA THR A 676 -40.54 4.84 -8.44
C THR A 676 -41.75 5.30 -9.25
N GLY A 677 -41.58 5.50 -10.56
CA GLY A 677 -42.68 5.86 -11.47
C GLY A 677 -43.21 7.29 -11.27
N ILE A 678 -42.31 8.26 -11.09
CA ILE A 678 -42.68 9.69 -10.97
C ILE A 678 -43.43 10.12 -12.24
N ALA A 679 -44.62 10.68 -12.08
CA ALA A 679 -45.48 11.08 -13.20
C ALA A 679 -44.87 12.26 -13.99
N SER A 680 -44.32 11.96 -15.18
CA SER A 680 -43.60 12.92 -16.02
C SER A 680 -44.46 14.03 -16.62
N TYR A 681 -45.79 13.86 -16.63
CA TYR A 681 -46.74 14.81 -17.21
C TYR A 681 -47.22 15.89 -16.21
N LYS A 682 -46.78 15.84 -14.95
CA LYS A 682 -47.09 16.85 -13.92
C LYS A 682 -46.13 18.04 -14.03
N THR A 683 -46.48 19.17 -13.41
CA THR A 683 -45.52 20.25 -13.19
C THR A 683 -44.46 19.77 -12.22
N ILE A 684 -43.18 19.84 -12.61
CA ILE A 684 -42.05 19.31 -11.80
C ILE A 684 -41.03 20.41 -11.56
N VAL A 685 -40.78 20.69 -10.27
CA VAL A 685 -39.60 21.41 -9.81
C VAL A 685 -38.60 20.36 -9.34
N GLN A 686 -37.49 20.20 -10.05
CA GLN A 686 -36.44 19.23 -9.71
C GLN A 686 -35.24 19.95 -9.12
N VAL A 687 -34.82 19.57 -7.92
CA VAL A 687 -33.61 20.08 -7.26
C VAL A 687 -32.57 18.98 -7.17
N ASP A 688 -31.39 19.22 -7.73
CA ASP A 688 -30.22 18.37 -7.61
C ASP A 688 -28.94 19.23 -7.73
N PHE A 689 -27.84 18.76 -7.17
CA PHE A 689 -26.54 19.42 -7.28
C PHE A 689 -25.64 18.79 -8.34
N GLU A 690 -26.09 17.68 -8.96
CA GLU A 690 -25.49 17.11 -10.16
C GLU A 690 -26.17 17.69 -11.42
N PRO A 691 -25.47 18.48 -12.25
CA PRO A 691 -26.05 19.04 -13.46
C PRO A 691 -26.67 17.98 -14.38
N GLU A 692 -26.00 16.84 -14.55
CA GLU A 692 -26.49 15.75 -15.41
C GLU A 692 -27.69 14.98 -14.83
N ALA A 693 -28.05 15.18 -13.56
CA ALA A 693 -29.24 14.55 -12.98
C ALA A 693 -30.53 15.31 -13.35
N LEU A 694 -30.44 16.61 -13.60
CA LEU A 694 -31.58 17.46 -13.95
C LEU A 694 -32.11 17.09 -15.34
N GLY A 695 -33.39 16.71 -15.42
CA GLY A 695 -34.04 16.37 -16.68
C GLY A 695 -33.48 15.12 -17.38
N ARG A 696 -32.66 14.30 -16.72
CA ARG A 696 -31.94 13.16 -17.32
C ARG A 696 -32.85 12.16 -18.04
N LYS A 697 -34.02 11.86 -17.46
CA LYS A 697 -34.95 10.84 -17.99
C LYS A 697 -35.96 11.44 -18.95
N HIS A 698 -36.46 12.63 -18.62
CA HIS A 698 -37.37 13.42 -19.42
C HIS A 698 -37.27 14.88 -18.97
N ALA A 699 -37.74 15.80 -19.80
CA ALA A 699 -37.81 17.21 -19.44
C ALA A 699 -38.62 17.41 -18.13
N VAL A 700 -38.20 18.41 -17.35
CA VAL A 700 -38.88 18.87 -16.13
C VAL A 700 -39.25 20.34 -16.30
N THR A 701 -40.25 20.83 -15.56
CA THR A 701 -40.73 22.21 -15.72
C THR A 701 -39.70 23.23 -15.24
N VAL A 702 -39.12 23.00 -14.06
CA VAL A 702 -38.09 23.87 -13.49
C VAL A 702 -36.93 23.02 -12.98
N PRO A 703 -35.82 22.94 -13.73
CA PRO A 703 -34.58 22.34 -13.23
C PRO A 703 -33.84 23.35 -12.36
N VAL A 704 -33.52 22.97 -11.12
CA VAL A 704 -32.83 23.81 -10.14
C VAL A 704 -31.52 23.14 -9.75
N LEU A 705 -30.41 23.71 -10.20
CA LEU A 705 -29.07 23.27 -9.82
C LEU A 705 -28.67 23.92 -8.49
N GLY A 706 -28.46 23.12 -7.45
CA GLY A 706 -28.03 23.59 -6.14
C GLY A 706 -28.01 22.48 -5.10
N GLU A 707 -27.30 22.71 -4.00
CA GLU A 707 -27.36 21.83 -2.83
C GLU A 707 -28.80 21.84 -2.28
N ILE A 708 -29.31 20.66 -1.93
CA ILE A 708 -30.73 20.43 -1.64
C ILE A 708 -31.16 21.20 -0.40
N GLY A 709 -30.40 21.14 0.69
CA GLY A 709 -30.70 21.85 1.93
C GLY A 709 -30.71 23.36 1.72
N VAL A 710 -29.66 23.91 1.11
CA VAL A 710 -29.54 25.34 0.78
C VAL A 710 -30.71 25.81 -0.09
N THR A 711 -31.07 25.03 -1.10
CA THR A 711 -32.17 25.36 -2.01
C THR A 711 -33.51 25.31 -1.28
N VAL A 712 -33.75 24.29 -0.46
CA VAL A 712 -34.99 24.13 0.31
C VAL A 712 -35.16 25.25 1.33
N ASP A 713 -34.09 25.66 2.01
CA ASP A 713 -34.12 26.78 2.94
C ASP A 713 -34.44 28.10 2.22
N ALA A 714 -33.80 28.35 1.07
CA ALA A 714 -34.10 29.52 0.25
C ALA A 714 -35.55 29.53 -0.28
N LEU A 715 -36.08 28.37 -0.70
CA LEU A 715 -37.48 28.21 -1.09
C LEU A 715 -38.41 28.50 0.09
N ARG A 716 -38.12 27.92 1.27
CA ARG A 716 -38.90 28.11 2.50
C ARG A 716 -38.99 29.59 2.86
N ASP A 717 -37.88 30.31 2.85
CA ASP A 717 -37.86 31.73 3.21
C ASP A 717 -38.68 32.60 2.24
N ARG A 718 -38.60 32.33 0.93
CA ARG A 718 -39.38 33.06 -0.09
C ARG A 718 -40.87 32.74 -0.06
N LEU A 719 -41.23 31.50 0.31
CA LEU A 719 -42.62 31.07 0.49
C LEU A 719 -43.20 31.55 1.82
N ARG A 720 -42.38 31.76 2.85
CA ARG A 720 -42.79 32.41 4.10
C ARG A 720 -43.17 33.87 3.91
N ALA A 721 -42.33 34.61 3.18
CA ALA A 721 -42.54 36.04 2.94
C ALA A 721 -43.87 36.32 2.23
N GLU A 722 -44.35 35.38 1.41
CA GLU A 722 -45.63 35.46 0.73
C GLU A 722 -46.23 34.06 0.62
N ARG A 723 -47.05 33.71 1.63
CA ARG A 723 -47.56 32.35 1.82
C ARG A 723 -48.53 31.96 0.70
N PRO A 724 -48.28 30.85 -0.01
CA PRO A 724 -49.20 30.35 -1.02
C PRO A 724 -50.44 29.71 -0.37
N ALA A 725 -51.55 29.70 -1.11
CA ALA A 725 -52.83 29.13 -0.66
C ALA A 725 -52.89 27.60 -0.86
N PHE A 726 -51.90 26.88 -0.33
CA PHE A 726 -51.88 25.42 -0.38
C PHE A 726 -53.00 24.83 0.47
N VAL A 727 -53.55 23.71 0.02
CA VAL A 727 -54.39 22.88 0.86
C VAL A 727 -53.48 22.19 1.89
N ASP A 728 -53.80 22.31 3.18
CA ASP A 728 -53.16 21.47 4.21
C ASP A 728 -53.67 20.03 4.03
N GLN A 729 -52.78 19.13 3.65
CA GLN A 729 -53.12 17.77 3.25
C GLN A 729 -52.97 16.75 4.40
N ARG A 730 -52.72 17.16 5.66
CA ARG A 730 -52.57 16.23 6.80
C ARG A 730 -53.79 15.32 7.00
N VAL A 731 -54.99 15.88 6.84
CA VAL A 731 -56.24 15.12 6.97
C VAL A 731 -56.33 14.02 5.90
N ASP A 732 -55.92 14.33 4.67
CA ASP A 732 -55.86 13.36 3.58
C ASP A 732 -54.85 12.26 3.90
N VAL A 733 -53.66 12.61 4.42
CA VAL A 733 -52.60 11.65 4.76
C VAL A 733 -53.10 10.67 5.82
N ALA A 734 -53.71 11.18 6.89
CA ALA A 734 -54.29 10.36 7.94
C ALA A 734 -55.41 9.44 7.42
N ALA A 735 -56.29 9.94 6.54
CA ALA A 735 -57.34 9.14 5.93
C ALA A 735 -56.80 8.01 5.04
N ARG A 736 -55.76 8.28 4.23
CA ARG A 736 -55.12 7.28 3.37
C ARG A 736 -54.40 6.20 4.18
N TRP A 737 -53.70 6.57 5.25
CA TRP A 737 -53.09 5.59 6.17
C TRP A 737 -54.12 4.73 6.88
N LYS A 738 -55.25 5.30 7.30
CA LYS A 738 -56.35 4.52 7.90
C LYS A 738 -56.88 3.45 6.94
N ILE A 739 -57.07 3.79 5.66
CA ILE A 739 -57.49 2.83 4.62
C ILE A 739 -56.42 1.74 4.44
N TRP A 740 -55.16 2.13 4.32
CA TRP A 740 -54.07 1.17 4.09
C TRP A 740 -53.85 0.23 5.29
N ARG A 741 -53.86 0.74 6.53
CA ARG A 741 -53.72 -0.09 7.73
C ARG A 741 -54.87 -1.08 7.90
N ALA A 742 -56.10 -0.69 7.56
CA ALA A 742 -57.23 -1.63 7.55
C ALA A 742 -57.10 -2.74 6.50
N GLU A 743 -56.48 -2.46 5.35
CA GLU A 743 -56.14 -3.47 4.34
C GLU A 743 -54.97 -4.36 4.80
N LYS A 744 -53.92 -3.75 5.38
CA LYS A 744 -52.79 -4.49 5.95
C LYS A 744 -53.28 -5.49 7.00
N GLU A 745 -54.17 -5.08 7.91
CA GLU A 745 -54.75 -5.96 8.93
C GLU A 745 -55.45 -7.18 8.32
N ARG A 746 -56.21 -7.01 7.23
CA ARG A 746 -56.82 -8.15 6.52
C ARG A 746 -55.76 -9.11 5.99
N ARG A 747 -54.69 -8.57 5.40
CA ARG A 747 -53.60 -9.37 4.84
C ARG A 747 -52.82 -10.12 5.90
N LEU A 748 -52.72 -9.62 7.13
CA LEU A 748 -52.05 -10.34 8.23
C LEU A 748 -52.73 -11.69 8.54
N ALA A 749 -54.02 -11.82 8.21
CA ALA A 749 -54.80 -13.04 8.40
C ALA A 749 -54.72 -14.02 7.21
N ASP A 750 -54.07 -13.65 6.09
CA ASP A 750 -53.91 -14.54 4.94
C ASP A 750 -52.90 -15.65 5.27
N ASP A 751 -53.34 -16.90 5.13
CA ASP A 751 -52.53 -18.11 5.35
C ASP A 751 -52.89 -19.18 4.31
N MET A 752 -51.90 -19.67 3.57
CA MET A 752 -52.05 -20.81 2.64
C MET A 752 -51.43 -22.10 3.18
N HIS A 753 -51.00 -22.11 4.45
CA HIS A 753 -50.35 -23.23 5.14
C HIS A 753 -49.07 -23.72 4.44
N ARG A 754 -48.31 -22.78 3.85
CA ARG A 754 -47.06 -23.03 3.10
C ARG A 754 -45.87 -22.20 3.60
N GLY A 755 -46.00 -21.61 4.77
CA GLY A 755 -45.04 -20.68 5.35
C GLY A 755 -45.73 -19.41 5.81
N ILE A 756 -44.97 -18.55 6.48
CA ILE A 756 -45.49 -17.32 7.06
C ILE A 756 -45.54 -16.23 5.99
N ASN A 757 -46.67 -15.53 5.92
CA ASN A 757 -46.91 -14.40 5.03
C ASN A 757 -45.98 -13.21 5.32
N SER A 758 -45.46 -12.59 4.27
CA SER A 758 -44.55 -11.44 4.39
C SER A 758 -45.16 -10.23 5.13
N ALA A 759 -46.47 -9.99 5.01
CA ALA A 759 -47.15 -8.94 5.78
C ALA A 759 -46.98 -9.16 7.29
N THR A 760 -47.17 -10.40 7.75
CA THR A 760 -47.02 -10.80 9.15
C THR A 760 -45.58 -10.71 9.63
N ILE A 761 -44.62 -11.12 8.77
CA ILE A 761 -43.18 -11.03 9.06
C ILE A 761 -42.77 -9.57 9.27
N PHE A 762 -43.11 -8.68 8.32
CA PHE A 762 -42.68 -7.28 8.39
C PHE A 762 -43.46 -6.45 9.42
N ASP A 763 -44.68 -6.84 9.77
CA ASP A 763 -45.38 -6.28 10.92
C ASP A 763 -44.67 -6.63 12.24
N ALA A 764 -44.34 -7.91 12.44
CA ALA A 764 -43.60 -8.35 13.62
C ALA A 764 -42.22 -7.70 13.71
N LEU A 765 -41.47 -7.63 12.60
CA LEU A 765 -40.19 -6.93 12.54
C LEU A 765 -40.35 -5.42 12.84
N GLY A 766 -41.41 -4.79 12.34
CA GLY A 766 -41.70 -3.37 12.61
C GLY A 766 -41.96 -3.08 14.09
N ARG A 767 -42.50 -4.05 14.84
CA ARG A 767 -42.71 -3.97 16.30
C ARG A 767 -41.43 -4.26 17.08
N ALA A 768 -40.64 -5.25 16.67
CA ALA A 768 -39.44 -5.69 17.38
C ALA A 768 -38.21 -4.79 17.13
N ALA A 769 -38.07 -4.20 15.93
CA ALA A 769 -36.91 -3.38 15.59
C ALA A 769 -36.86 -2.07 16.40
N PRO A 770 -35.67 -1.69 16.93
CA PRO A 770 -35.45 -0.37 17.51
C PRO A 770 -35.79 0.74 16.52
N ALA A 771 -36.35 1.85 17.00
CA ALA A 771 -36.89 2.92 16.15
C ALA A 771 -35.87 3.52 15.19
N ASP A 772 -34.62 3.48 15.60
CA ASP A 772 -33.45 4.03 14.94
C ASP A 772 -32.56 2.93 14.35
N ALA A 773 -33.00 1.68 14.21
CA ALA A 773 -32.13 0.63 13.65
C ALA A 773 -31.64 0.97 12.22
N ILE A 774 -30.45 0.50 11.87
CA ILE A 774 -29.94 0.51 10.50
C ILE A 774 -30.29 -0.84 9.87
N ILE A 775 -31.03 -0.83 8.77
CA ILE A 775 -31.57 -2.04 8.16
C ILE A 775 -31.02 -2.18 6.74
N ALA A 776 -30.18 -3.18 6.51
CA ALA A 776 -29.72 -3.57 5.18
C ALA A 776 -30.69 -4.59 4.57
N VAL A 777 -31.25 -4.30 3.40
CA VAL A 777 -32.26 -5.13 2.75
C VAL A 777 -31.71 -5.65 1.43
N ASP A 778 -31.79 -6.96 1.24
CA ASP A 778 -31.34 -7.65 0.03
C ASP A 778 -32.30 -7.43 -1.13
N VAL A 779 -31.99 -7.96 -2.31
CA VAL A 779 -32.83 -7.84 -3.51
C VAL A 779 -33.62 -9.12 -3.76
N GLY A 780 -34.95 -9.00 -3.83
CA GLY A 780 -35.85 -10.13 -4.04
C GLY A 780 -37.30 -9.79 -3.67
N ASN A 781 -38.16 -10.79 -3.50
CA ASN A 781 -39.53 -10.57 -3.04
C ASN A 781 -39.56 -9.93 -1.64
N ASN A 782 -38.64 -10.35 -0.76
CA ASN A 782 -38.43 -9.77 0.56
C ASN A 782 -38.34 -8.23 0.52
N THR A 783 -37.62 -7.64 -0.44
CA THR A 783 -37.48 -6.18 -0.58
C THR A 783 -38.80 -5.51 -0.93
N TYR A 784 -39.58 -6.08 -1.85
CA TYR A 784 -40.86 -5.51 -2.27
C TYR A 784 -41.87 -5.51 -1.13
N SER A 785 -41.92 -6.61 -0.40
CA SER A 785 -42.76 -6.77 0.78
C SER A 785 -42.30 -5.87 1.92
N PHE A 786 -41.00 -5.72 2.13
CA PHE A 786 -40.43 -4.78 3.10
C PHE A 786 -40.88 -3.34 2.80
N GLY A 787 -40.73 -2.89 1.55
CA GLY A 787 -41.16 -1.54 1.14
C GLY A 787 -42.65 -1.26 1.37
N ARG A 788 -43.48 -2.31 1.29
CA ARG A 788 -44.95 -2.25 1.40
C ARG A 788 -45.49 -2.36 2.82
N TYR A 789 -44.95 -3.28 3.63
CA TYR A 789 -45.54 -3.67 4.91
C TYR A 789 -44.75 -3.17 6.13
N PHE A 790 -43.44 -2.97 6.01
CA PHE A 790 -42.63 -2.40 7.08
C PHE A 790 -42.89 -0.89 7.17
N GLU A 791 -43.49 -0.42 8.25
CA GLU A 791 -43.73 1.02 8.49
C GLU A 791 -42.53 1.62 9.23
N SER A 792 -41.83 2.55 8.58
CA SER A 792 -40.58 3.09 9.12
C SER A 792 -40.83 4.20 10.15
N ARG A 793 -40.07 4.15 11.23
CA ARG A 793 -39.94 5.24 12.20
C ARG A 793 -38.72 6.09 11.83
N GLU A 794 -37.62 5.92 12.53
CA GLU A 794 -36.35 6.62 12.31
C GLU A 794 -35.26 5.70 11.73
N HIS A 795 -35.68 4.54 11.21
CA HIS A 795 -34.77 3.56 10.65
C HIS A 795 -34.01 4.11 9.43
N THR A 796 -32.74 3.72 9.30
CA THR A 796 -31.96 4.00 8.08
C THR A 796 -31.93 2.75 7.22
N ILE A 797 -32.45 2.84 5.99
CA ILE A 797 -32.55 1.70 5.09
C ILE A 797 -31.40 1.73 4.06
N LEU A 798 -30.67 0.61 3.96
CA LEU A 798 -29.63 0.38 2.96
C LEU A 798 -30.07 -0.74 2.02
N MET A 799 -29.78 -0.60 0.72
CA MET A 799 -30.11 -1.59 -0.30
C MET A 799 -29.16 -1.45 -1.50
N SER A 800 -29.06 -2.50 -2.33
CA SER A 800 -28.54 -2.37 -3.69
C SER A 800 -29.64 -1.80 -4.59
N GLY A 801 -29.60 -0.49 -4.81
CA GLY A 801 -30.72 0.25 -5.37
C GLY A 801 -30.79 0.24 -6.88
N TYR A 802 -29.67 0.56 -7.54
CA TYR A 802 -29.59 0.61 -9.00
C TYR A 802 -29.10 -0.68 -9.64
N LEU A 803 -28.06 -1.29 -9.08
CA LEU A 803 -27.54 -2.55 -9.61
C LEU A 803 -28.53 -3.69 -9.38
N GLY A 804 -29.21 -3.67 -8.22
CA GLY A 804 -30.16 -4.71 -7.85
C GLY A 804 -29.46 -6.04 -7.56
N SER A 805 -28.28 -6.00 -6.92
CA SER A 805 -27.53 -7.22 -6.64
C SER A 805 -28.15 -8.01 -5.50
N ILE A 806 -28.38 -9.30 -5.76
CA ILE A 806 -28.63 -10.33 -4.75
C ILE A 806 -27.34 -10.48 -3.91
N GLY A 807 -27.47 -10.86 -2.64
CA GLY A 807 -26.36 -11.06 -1.71
C GLY A 807 -25.86 -9.77 -1.03
N PHE A 808 -26.54 -8.64 -1.24
CA PHE A 808 -26.12 -7.36 -0.70
C PHE A 808 -26.21 -7.29 0.84
N SER A 809 -27.25 -7.85 1.43
CA SER A 809 -27.72 -7.46 2.78
C SER A 809 -26.78 -7.82 3.92
N LEU A 810 -26.23 -9.03 3.95
CA LEU A 810 -25.35 -9.49 5.02
C LEU A 810 -24.00 -8.74 4.98
N PRO A 811 -23.29 -8.66 3.83
CA PRO A 811 -22.09 -7.84 3.74
C PRO A 811 -22.34 -6.35 4.00
N ALA A 812 -23.45 -5.80 3.50
CA ALA A 812 -23.83 -4.42 3.77
C ALA A 812 -24.02 -4.12 5.27
N ALA A 813 -24.54 -5.09 6.02
CA ALA A 813 -24.68 -4.97 7.47
C ALA A 813 -23.32 -4.93 8.18
N MET A 814 -22.29 -5.62 7.66
CA MET A 814 -20.92 -5.49 8.19
C MET A 814 -20.39 -4.05 8.02
N GLY A 815 -20.65 -3.43 6.87
CA GLY A 815 -20.33 -2.03 6.61
C GLY A 815 -21.10 -1.05 7.51
N ALA A 816 -22.39 -1.33 7.74
CA ALA A 816 -23.21 -0.54 8.67
C ALA A 816 -22.70 -0.68 10.11
N TRP A 817 -22.41 -1.89 10.56
CA TRP A 817 -21.86 -2.17 11.89
C TRP A 817 -20.56 -1.41 12.11
N ALA A 818 -19.64 -1.44 11.14
CA ALA A 818 -18.39 -0.67 11.21
C ALA A 818 -18.63 0.83 11.42
N ALA A 819 -19.62 1.42 10.75
CA ALA A 819 -20.01 2.80 11.02
C ALA A 819 -20.46 2.96 12.49
N THR A 820 -21.32 2.09 13.01
CA THR A 820 -21.82 2.17 14.40
C THR A 820 -20.74 2.08 15.48
N GLN A 821 -19.55 1.57 15.15
CA GLN A 821 -18.40 1.52 16.05
C GLN A 821 -17.64 2.86 16.13
N GLU A 822 -17.87 3.78 15.21
CA GLU A 822 -17.26 5.11 15.27
C GLU A 822 -18.06 6.09 16.15
N LYS A 823 -17.41 7.19 16.53
CA LYS A 823 -17.96 8.21 17.44
C LYS A 823 -18.94 9.19 16.80
N ASP A 824 -19.37 8.95 15.56
CA ASP A 824 -20.30 9.85 14.87
C ASP A 824 -21.72 9.63 15.41
N PRO A 825 -22.36 10.66 16.01
CA PRO A 825 -23.64 10.50 16.69
C PRO A 825 -24.79 10.12 15.75
N ARG A 826 -24.62 10.25 14.42
CA ARG A 826 -25.63 9.84 13.44
C ARG A 826 -25.80 8.32 13.41
N PHE A 827 -24.80 7.56 13.85
CA PHE A 827 -24.85 6.10 13.79
C PHE A 827 -24.22 5.33 14.96
N ALA A 828 -23.48 5.99 15.84
CA ALA A 828 -22.85 5.36 17.00
C ALA A 828 -23.84 4.52 17.82
N GLY A 829 -23.52 3.26 18.07
CA GLY A 829 -24.28 2.35 18.93
C GLY A 829 -25.67 1.92 18.44
N ARG A 830 -26.07 2.29 17.22
CA ARG A 830 -27.37 1.87 16.65
C ARG A 830 -27.37 0.37 16.35
N LYS A 831 -28.51 -0.29 16.56
CA LYS A 831 -28.66 -1.71 16.18
C LYS A 831 -28.64 -1.88 14.66
N VAL A 832 -27.96 -2.93 14.19
CA VAL A 832 -27.88 -3.29 12.78
C VAL A 832 -28.70 -4.55 12.53
N ILE A 833 -29.65 -4.44 11.60
CA ILE A 833 -30.49 -5.55 11.16
C ILE A 833 -30.23 -5.78 9.66
N SER A 834 -30.14 -7.03 9.26
CA SER A 834 -29.99 -7.42 7.86
C SER A 834 -31.19 -8.28 7.47
N VAL A 835 -31.77 -8.06 6.29
CA VAL A 835 -32.97 -8.76 5.82
C VAL A 835 -32.73 -9.30 4.42
N SER A 836 -32.84 -10.62 4.24
CA SER A 836 -32.66 -11.27 2.94
C SER A 836 -33.74 -12.30 2.63
N GLY A 837 -33.80 -12.71 1.37
CA GLY A 837 -34.27 -14.05 1.02
C GLY A 837 -33.16 -15.09 1.24
N ASP A 838 -33.53 -16.37 1.24
CA ASP A 838 -32.61 -17.51 1.26
C ASP A 838 -31.59 -17.50 0.12
N GLY A 839 -32.02 -17.21 -1.12
CA GLY A 839 -31.11 -17.09 -2.26
C GLY A 839 -30.08 -15.95 -2.12
N GLY A 840 -30.43 -14.89 -1.39
CA GLY A 840 -29.53 -13.78 -1.08
C GLY A 840 -28.46 -14.17 -0.08
N LEU A 841 -28.87 -14.74 1.06
CA LEU A 841 -27.93 -15.22 2.08
C LEU A 841 -26.98 -16.27 1.50
N GLY A 842 -27.48 -17.17 0.64
CA GLY A 842 -26.69 -18.23 0.03
C GLY A 842 -25.44 -17.75 -0.72
N GLN A 843 -25.39 -16.51 -1.21
CA GLN A 843 -24.23 -15.99 -1.96
C GLN A 843 -23.01 -15.70 -1.08
N TYR A 844 -23.23 -15.29 0.17
CA TYR A 844 -22.15 -14.90 1.10
C TYR A 844 -22.31 -15.57 2.48
N LEU A 845 -22.92 -16.75 2.52
CA LEU A 845 -23.24 -17.50 3.74
C LEU A 845 -22.02 -17.69 4.67
N ALA A 846 -20.84 -17.93 4.08
CA ALA A 846 -19.61 -18.17 4.83
C ALA A 846 -19.14 -16.96 5.65
N ASP A 847 -19.52 -15.73 5.27
CA ASP A 847 -19.19 -14.51 6.03
C ASP A 847 -19.96 -14.40 7.35
N LEU A 848 -20.89 -15.32 7.66
CA LEU A 848 -21.39 -15.48 9.01
C LEU A 848 -20.26 -15.80 10.01
N THR A 849 -19.23 -16.53 9.57
CA THR A 849 -18.02 -16.74 10.39
C THR A 849 -17.20 -15.46 10.57
N THR A 850 -17.32 -14.50 9.65
CA THR A 850 -16.69 -13.18 9.79
C THR A 850 -17.39 -12.38 10.88
N LEU A 851 -18.74 -12.39 10.90
CA LEU A 851 -19.52 -11.78 11.98
C LEU A 851 -19.09 -12.33 13.36
N VAL A 852 -18.96 -13.65 13.49
CA VAL A 852 -18.53 -14.30 14.74
C VAL A 852 -17.09 -13.94 15.11
N LYS A 853 -16.15 -13.99 14.15
CA LYS A 853 -14.74 -13.65 14.39
C LYS A 853 -14.55 -12.26 15.00
N TYR A 854 -15.37 -11.29 14.57
CA TYR A 854 -15.28 -9.89 14.98
C TYR A 854 -16.36 -9.46 15.98
N ASP A 855 -17.12 -10.40 16.55
CA ASP A 855 -18.22 -10.15 17.48
C ASP A 855 -19.20 -9.06 17.00
N MET A 856 -19.59 -9.14 15.72
CA MET A 856 -20.47 -8.15 15.10
C MET A 856 -21.91 -8.33 15.59
N ASP A 857 -22.40 -7.39 16.39
CA ASP A 857 -23.80 -7.28 16.85
C ASP A 857 -24.74 -6.94 15.68
N ILE A 858 -24.98 -7.94 14.84
CA ILE A 858 -25.83 -7.91 13.66
C ILE A 858 -26.88 -9.00 13.80
N THR A 859 -28.16 -8.63 13.69
CA THR A 859 -29.26 -9.59 13.57
C THR A 859 -29.64 -9.77 12.10
N HIS A 860 -29.45 -10.96 11.55
CA HIS A 860 -29.84 -11.30 10.19
C HIS A 860 -31.19 -12.03 10.17
N VAL A 861 -32.15 -11.54 9.40
CA VAL A 861 -33.50 -12.09 9.25
C VAL A 861 -33.65 -12.63 7.83
N VAL A 862 -33.83 -13.95 7.71
CA VAL A 862 -33.91 -14.64 6.43
C VAL A 862 -35.34 -15.08 6.18
N LEU A 863 -35.91 -14.67 5.07
CA LEU A 863 -37.17 -15.21 4.55
C LEU A 863 -36.83 -16.42 3.66
N ASN A 864 -36.93 -17.63 4.23
CA ASN A 864 -36.64 -18.89 3.55
C ASN A 864 -37.93 -19.45 2.96
N ASN A 865 -38.10 -19.35 1.65
CA ASN A 865 -39.24 -19.92 0.92
C ASN A 865 -38.82 -21.03 -0.06
N GLY A 866 -37.54 -21.37 -0.13
CA GLY A 866 -37.00 -22.42 -1.00
C GLY A 866 -37.05 -22.08 -2.48
N GLU A 867 -37.20 -20.80 -2.87
CA GLU A 867 -37.17 -20.38 -4.27
C GLU A 867 -36.64 -18.95 -4.47
N LEU A 868 -36.12 -18.66 -5.68
CA LEU A 868 -35.95 -17.30 -6.18
C LEU A 868 -37.33 -16.68 -6.50
N GLY A 869 -38.16 -16.47 -5.48
CA GLY A 869 -39.59 -16.22 -5.63
C GLY A 869 -39.95 -14.98 -6.47
N LYS A 870 -39.04 -14.01 -6.57
CA LYS A 870 -39.22 -12.85 -7.46
C LYS A 870 -39.19 -13.27 -8.93
N ILE A 871 -38.28 -14.16 -9.29
CA ILE A 871 -38.15 -14.70 -10.65
C ILE A 871 -39.32 -15.65 -10.93
N SER A 872 -39.69 -16.49 -9.96
CA SER A 872 -40.88 -17.36 -10.08
C SER A 872 -42.16 -16.54 -10.32
N LYS A 873 -42.30 -15.38 -9.66
CA LYS A 873 -43.40 -14.44 -9.94
C LYS A 873 -43.33 -13.89 -11.37
N GLU A 874 -42.16 -13.46 -11.83
CA GLU A 874 -42.00 -12.87 -13.16
C GLU A 874 -42.25 -13.87 -14.28
N GLN A 875 -41.84 -15.14 -14.11
CA GLN A 875 -42.19 -16.23 -15.01
C GLN A 875 -43.73 -16.39 -15.09
N ARG A 876 -44.42 -16.49 -13.94
CA ARG A 876 -45.90 -16.61 -13.88
C ARG A 876 -46.60 -15.42 -14.53
N VAL A 877 -46.19 -14.19 -14.22
CA VAL A 877 -46.79 -12.96 -14.78
C VAL A 877 -46.53 -12.83 -16.29
N GLY A 878 -45.36 -13.30 -16.76
CA GLY A 878 -45.03 -13.36 -18.17
C GLY A 878 -45.73 -14.47 -18.95
N GLY A 879 -46.50 -15.34 -18.28
CA GLY A 879 -47.13 -16.50 -18.90
C GLY A 879 -46.17 -17.64 -19.22
N TRP A 880 -44.99 -17.67 -18.59
CA TRP A 880 -44.00 -18.74 -18.70
C TRP A 880 -44.18 -19.78 -17.60
N ASP A 881 -43.77 -21.01 -17.89
CA ASP A 881 -43.61 -22.04 -16.87
C ASP A 881 -42.54 -21.63 -15.86
N VAL A 882 -42.75 -22.00 -14.60
CA VAL A 882 -41.73 -21.77 -13.56
C VAL A 882 -40.61 -22.79 -13.73
N TRP A 883 -39.37 -22.33 -13.95
CA TRP A 883 -38.22 -23.18 -14.24
C TRP A 883 -36.93 -22.64 -13.59
N GLU A 884 -36.13 -23.54 -12.99
CA GLU A 884 -34.82 -23.28 -12.36
C GLU A 884 -34.81 -22.12 -11.34
N THR A 885 -35.88 -22.04 -10.54
CA THR A 885 -35.95 -21.08 -9.43
C THR A 885 -36.03 -21.74 -8.05
N SER A 886 -36.22 -23.06 -7.96
CA SER A 886 -36.20 -23.80 -6.69
C SER A 886 -34.80 -23.84 -6.09
N LEU A 887 -34.70 -23.69 -4.77
CA LEU A 887 -33.45 -23.72 -4.01
C LEU A 887 -33.44 -24.90 -3.03
N HIS A 888 -32.25 -25.48 -2.83
CA HIS A 888 -32.01 -26.46 -1.78
C HIS A 888 -31.08 -25.84 -0.73
N ASN A 889 -31.61 -25.64 0.48
CA ASN A 889 -30.93 -24.91 1.55
C ASN A 889 -30.66 -25.84 2.75
N PRO A 890 -29.54 -25.66 3.47
CA PRO A 890 -29.42 -26.18 4.83
C PRO A 890 -30.39 -25.42 5.76
N SER A 891 -30.53 -25.85 7.02
CA SER A 891 -31.10 -24.94 8.03
C SER A 891 -30.08 -23.85 8.30
N PHE A 892 -30.42 -22.61 7.94
CA PHE A 892 -29.57 -21.46 8.20
C PHE A 892 -29.43 -21.16 9.69
N ALA A 893 -30.49 -21.42 10.48
CA ALA A 893 -30.41 -21.29 11.94
C ALA A 893 -29.38 -22.25 12.55
N ALA A 894 -29.43 -23.53 12.19
CA ALA A 894 -28.46 -24.51 12.66
C ALA A 894 -27.04 -24.20 12.15
N TYR A 895 -26.91 -23.72 10.91
CA TYR A 895 -25.63 -23.25 10.37
C TYR A 895 -25.06 -22.09 11.19
N ALA A 896 -25.90 -21.14 11.62
CA ALA A 896 -25.48 -20.03 12.48
C ALA A 896 -24.93 -20.52 13.82
N GLU A 897 -25.62 -21.47 14.47
CA GLU A 897 -25.15 -22.09 15.71
C GLU A 897 -23.81 -22.81 15.51
N LEU A 898 -23.64 -23.55 14.41
CA LEU A 898 -22.39 -24.21 14.06
C LEU A 898 -21.24 -23.21 13.83
N CYS A 899 -21.52 -22.02 13.33
CA CYS A 899 -20.53 -20.95 13.19
C CYS A 899 -20.20 -20.25 14.50
N GLY A 900 -21.01 -20.40 15.56
CA GLY A 900 -20.86 -19.70 16.85
C GLY A 900 -21.76 -18.47 17.02
N ALA A 901 -22.76 -18.28 16.15
CA ALA A 901 -23.78 -17.24 16.26
C ALA A 901 -25.08 -17.80 16.88
N LYS A 902 -25.98 -16.93 17.35
CA LYS A 902 -27.32 -17.35 17.77
C LYS A 902 -28.17 -17.71 16.56
N GLY A 903 -28.71 -18.92 16.49
CA GLY A 903 -29.66 -19.34 15.45
C GLY A 903 -31.07 -19.53 16.01
N VAL A 904 -32.08 -19.02 15.31
CA VAL A 904 -33.50 -19.29 15.64
C VAL A 904 -34.26 -19.61 14.36
N ARG A 905 -34.88 -20.79 14.31
CA ARG A 905 -35.77 -21.17 13.21
C ARG A 905 -37.22 -20.95 13.62
N VAL A 906 -37.99 -20.29 12.75
CA VAL A 906 -39.39 -19.95 12.98
C VAL A 906 -40.27 -20.60 11.91
N THR A 907 -41.27 -21.35 12.36
CA THR A 907 -42.22 -22.04 11.47
C THR A 907 -43.67 -21.66 11.71
N ASP A 908 -43.99 -21.10 12.89
CA ASP A 908 -45.31 -20.57 13.22
C ASP A 908 -45.24 -19.05 13.43
N ALA A 909 -46.21 -18.31 12.90
CA ALA A 909 -46.32 -16.86 13.04
C ALA A 909 -46.36 -16.38 14.51
N LYS A 910 -46.84 -17.21 15.45
CA LYS A 910 -46.88 -16.90 16.89
C LYS A 910 -45.48 -16.82 17.52
N GLU A 911 -44.49 -17.47 16.93
CA GLU A 911 -43.11 -17.50 17.42
C GLU A 911 -42.32 -16.25 17.00
N LEU A 912 -42.78 -15.54 15.95
CA LEU A 912 -42.06 -14.41 15.34
C LEU A 912 -41.65 -13.34 16.36
N GLY A 913 -42.57 -12.92 17.22
CA GLY A 913 -42.31 -11.84 18.18
C GLY A 913 -41.14 -12.19 19.10
N ALA A 914 -41.25 -13.32 19.80
CA ALA A 914 -40.22 -13.79 20.73
C ALA A 914 -38.88 -14.09 20.03
N ALA A 915 -38.91 -14.64 18.81
CA ALA A 915 -37.71 -14.93 18.03
C ALA A 915 -36.97 -13.64 17.62
N LEU A 916 -37.68 -12.66 17.06
CA LEU A 916 -37.09 -11.40 16.62
C LEU A 916 -36.60 -10.57 17.80
N GLU A 917 -37.41 -10.40 18.85
CA GLU A 917 -37.01 -9.66 20.06
C GLU A 917 -35.80 -10.32 20.74
N GLY A 918 -35.82 -11.65 20.87
CA GLY A 918 -34.74 -12.40 21.48
C GLY A 918 -33.45 -12.38 20.65
N ALA A 919 -33.54 -12.34 19.31
CA ALA A 919 -32.37 -12.21 18.44
C ALA A 919 -31.77 -10.80 18.48
N ILE A 920 -32.61 -9.75 18.38
CA ILE A 920 -32.18 -8.35 18.43
C ILE A 920 -31.56 -7.99 19.79
N ALA A 921 -32.06 -8.58 20.88
CA ALA A 921 -31.52 -8.38 22.22
C ALA A 921 -30.24 -9.18 22.50
N HIS A 922 -29.87 -10.14 21.65
CA HIS A 922 -28.62 -10.87 21.79
C HIS A 922 -27.43 -9.92 21.61
N ALA A 923 -26.41 -10.06 22.48
CA ALA A 923 -25.14 -9.37 22.31
C ALA A 923 -24.24 -10.26 21.46
N GLY A 924 -24.07 -9.88 20.19
CA GLY A 924 -23.32 -10.63 19.19
C GLY A 924 -24.17 -11.01 17.98
N PRO A 925 -23.61 -11.78 17.03
CA PRO A 925 -24.31 -12.11 15.80
C PRO A 925 -25.47 -13.08 16.02
N ALA A 926 -26.60 -12.78 15.40
CA ALA A 926 -27.81 -13.61 15.45
C ALA A 926 -28.43 -13.80 14.07
N LEU A 927 -29.08 -14.95 13.85
CA LEU A 927 -29.81 -15.28 12.64
C LEU A 927 -31.21 -15.81 12.99
N VAL A 928 -32.24 -15.20 12.40
CA VAL A 928 -33.63 -15.67 12.47
C VAL A 928 -34.03 -16.19 11.08
N GLU A 929 -34.13 -17.50 10.95
CA GLU A 929 -34.60 -18.19 9.75
C GLU A 929 -36.13 -18.34 9.82
N ILE A 930 -36.84 -17.64 8.95
CA ILE A 930 -38.31 -17.66 8.90
C ILE A 930 -38.75 -18.47 7.69
N MET A 931 -39.45 -19.57 7.92
CA MET A 931 -40.08 -20.32 6.82
C MET A 931 -41.25 -19.49 6.27
N SER A 932 -41.08 -18.93 5.07
CA SER A 932 -41.96 -17.92 4.49
C SER A 932 -42.72 -18.43 3.26
N ASP A 933 -43.90 -17.89 3.03
CA ASP A 933 -44.71 -18.22 1.85
C ASP A 933 -44.26 -17.38 0.63
N ALA A 934 -43.89 -18.04 -0.47
CA ALA A 934 -43.44 -17.37 -1.69
C ALA A 934 -44.56 -16.65 -2.48
N LEU A 935 -45.83 -16.96 -2.21
CA LEU A 935 -47.01 -16.47 -2.92
C LEU A 935 -47.78 -15.40 -2.13
N LEU A 936 -47.62 -15.33 -0.80
CA LEU A 936 -48.18 -14.27 0.07
C LEU A 936 -47.13 -13.20 0.41
N PHE A 937 -46.95 -12.24 -0.50
CA PHE A 937 -45.89 -11.21 -0.41
C PHE A 937 -46.33 -9.79 -0.82
#